data_AF-A0A233RRT6-F1
#
_entry.id   AF-A0A233RRT6-F1
#
_cell.length_a   1.000
_cell.length_b   1.000
_cell.length_c   1.000
_cell.angle_alpha   90.00
_cell.angle_beta   90.00
_cell.angle_gamma   90.00
#
_symmetry.space_group_name_H-M   'P 1'
#
loop_
_entity.id
_entity.type
_entity.pdbx_description
1 polymer ?
#
loop_
_entity_poly.entity_id
_entity_poly.type
_entity_poly.pdbx_seq_one_letter_code
_entity_poly.pdbx_strand_id
1 'polypeptide(L)'
;MIAVFHSDRFTTDQPAYTHAVDLAVTALRHAPGITVVSPFPAEPEEEDDLPQHVSYLLVGVDGAPAERQDRLPGQRAAVERAARASDGRVTGHLVGVSPLFSDMRESDLTDLRTSEALAIAVALPVLLVGLRRPTATAVILLTTGIALLVAAAILAALAGTLAINVFLMATASATGLGLGLDYALLLVTRFGDERGKGADAAQAAVTAVATAGRTVAYSAAAVMGCTSTLLFVNATLIRDCVLAGLLVTAACLAATLTLLPALLTTLAQRIAGTRTAGAPNGPWARRAHHLMRRPARYLVAGVSLLLLAAAPLSDLRLGFDLDRPSLARTSAGRGLDLLEQRAPGAPGTIMVLLPGTPTRPSPDTTTLTVRLRQDPRVASTMALDNGRGATLLAFVPRSKVDSPDTRALVQHLRNTAPTGALVGGPAAILLDFHRELTGRLPLTGLLLLSGSFLFLLYAFRSLLLPLKAILANVLVTAATFGLLVLVTGPSTDAHSDAGTVNIFVPLIAMVVLFGLSMDYEVFLVRRIREYYLTTGNHARSVAAGLQDTARPITLAATVMVASFASLLTANQAELRQTGFTIAVAVAIDATLVRLVLVPALMRILGRWNWWLPRLPKTRRSSASASSTPHTSTGDAAWTPASSAPGSTAT
;
A
#
# COMPACT_ATOMS: atom_id res chain seq x y z
N MET A 1 -8.78 -27.59 -11.02
CA MET A 1 -7.40 -27.36 -11.50
C MET A 1 -7.22 -28.11 -12.81
N ILE A 2 -6.17 -27.83 -13.55
CA ILE A 2 -5.79 -28.52 -14.77
C ILE A 2 -4.35 -28.99 -14.58
N ALA A 3 -4.06 -30.27 -14.79
CA ALA A 3 -2.70 -30.75 -14.89
C ALA A 3 -2.27 -30.67 -16.36
N VAL A 4 -1.13 -30.03 -16.62
CA VAL A 4 -0.57 -29.83 -17.96
C VAL A 4 0.72 -30.60 -18.05
N PHE A 5 0.83 -31.53 -19.00
CA PHE A 5 2.04 -32.30 -19.25
C PHE A 5 2.65 -31.89 -20.57
N HIS A 6 3.97 -31.73 -20.62
CA HIS A 6 4.69 -31.29 -21.81
C HIS A 6 6.00 -32.07 -21.99
N SER A 7 6.42 -32.29 -23.24
CA SER A 7 7.73 -32.84 -23.57
C SER A 7 8.26 -32.29 -24.90
N ASP A 8 9.48 -31.76 -24.92
CA ASP A 8 10.13 -31.31 -26.17
C ASP A 8 10.53 -32.48 -27.10
N ARG A 9 10.47 -33.73 -26.63
CA ARG A 9 11.02 -34.90 -27.33
C ARG A 9 9.99 -35.99 -27.61
N PHE A 10 9.04 -36.18 -26.70
CA PHE A 10 8.07 -37.25 -26.80
C PHE A 10 6.73 -36.71 -27.26
N THR A 11 6.13 -37.41 -28.22
CA THR A 11 4.76 -37.16 -28.60
C THR A 11 3.78 -37.86 -27.64
N THR A 12 2.54 -37.41 -27.57
CA THR A 12 1.48 -37.89 -26.66
C THR A 12 1.19 -39.38 -26.82
N ASP A 13 1.46 -39.91 -28.02
CA ASP A 13 1.23 -41.31 -28.39
C ASP A 13 2.38 -42.24 -28.00
N GLN A 14 3.52 -41.69 -27.56
CA GLN A 14 4.66 -42.51 -27.19
C GLN A 14 4.44 -43.20 -25.83
N PRO A 15 4.79 -44.50 -25.69
CA PRO A 15 4.55 -45.26 -24.46
C PRO A 15 5.15 -44.62 -23.20
N ALA A 16 6.33 -43.99 -23.32
CA ALA A 16 6.99 -43.31 -22.21
C ALA A 16 6.21 -42.07 -21.74
N TYR A 17 5.56 -41.35 -22.66
CA TYR A 17 4.72 -40.20 -22.34
C TYR A 17 3.42 -40.66 -21.68
N THR A 18 2.71 -41.60 -22.30
CA THR A 18 1.45 -42.15 -21.78
C THR A 18 1.66 -42.77 -20.40
N HIS A 19 2.74 -43.53 -20.20
CA HIS A 19 3.07 -44.13 -18.91
C HIS A 19 3.26 -43.08 -17.80
N ALA A 20 3.95 -41.97 -18.10
CA ALA A 20 4.14 -40.88 -17.14
C ALA A 20 2.80 -40.20 -16.77
N VAL A 21 1.93 -39.98 -17.75
CA VAL A 21 0.59 -39.42 -17.54
C VAL A 21 -0.30 -40.37 -16.73
N ASP A 22 -0.29 -41.67 -17.03
CA ASP A 22 -1.07 -42.69 -16.31
C ASP A 22 -0.64 -42.84 -14.85
N LEU A 23 0.67 -42.78 -14.59
CA LEU A 23 1.19 -42.72 -13.23
C LEU A 23 0.71 -41.46 -12.51
N ALA A 24 0.65 -40.32 -13.21
CA ALA A 24 0.18 -39.07 -12.62
C ALA A 24 -1.32 -39.11 -12.33
N VAL A 25 -2.13 -39.67 -13.23
CA VAL A 25 -3.57 -39.93 -13.02
C VAL A 25 -3.78 -40.80 -11.79
N THR A 26 -3.02 -41.90 -11.69
CA THR A 26 -3.10 -42.83 -10.56
C THR A 26 -2.71 -42.13 -9.26
N ALA A 27 -1.62 -41.37 -9.25
CA ALA A 27 -1.14 -40.66 -8.07
C ALA A 27 -2.12 -39.55 -7.63
N LEU A 28 -2.69 -38.79 -8.57
CA LEU A 28 -3.68 -37.76 -8.28
C LEU A 28 -4.99 -38.34 -7.74
N ARG A 29 -5.46 -39.49 -8.27
CA ARG A 29 -6.68 -40.15 -7.76
C ARG A 29 -6.57 -40.57 -6.29
N HIS A 30 -5.36 -40.84 -5.81
CA HIS A 30 -5.10 -41.20 -4.42
C HIS A 30 -4.67 -40.00 -3.57
N ALA A 31 -4.52 -38.81 -4.17
CA ALA A 31 -4.10 -37.61 -3.44
C ALA A 31 -5.28 -37.01 -2.65
N PRO A 32 -5.03 -36.53 -1.42
CA PRO A 32 -6.09 -35.98 -0.58
C PRO A 32 -6.76 -34.76 -1.23
N GLY A 33 -8.09 -34.75 -1.20
CA GLY A 33 -8.92 -33.68 -1.73
C GLY A 33 -9.10 -33.64 -3.26
N ILE A 34 -8.58 -34.65 -3.98
CA ILE A 34 -8.90 -34.83 -5.41
C ILE A 34 -10.19 -35.63 -5.53
N THR A 35 -11.18 -35.07 -6.23
CA THR A 35 -12.49 -35.72 -6.41
C THR A 35 -12.69 -36.31 -7.79
N VAL A 36 -12.08 -35.70 -8.82
CA VAL A 36 -12.18 -36.18 -10.20
C VAL A 36 -10.84 -35.98 -10.91
N VAL A 37 -10.47 -36.94 -11.74
CA VAL A 37 -9.38 -36.81 -12.70
C VAL A 37 -9.90 -37.34 -14.03
N SER A 38 -10.07 -36.43 -14.98
CA SER A 38 -10.63 -36.71 -16.30
C SER A 38 -9.73 -36.10 -17.38
N PRO A 39 -9.62 -36.69 -18.57
CA PRO A 39 -9.07 -35.99 -19.73
C PRO A 39 -9.76 -34.64 -19.91
N PHE A 40 -8.99 -33.61 -20.27
CA PHE A 40 -9.56 -32.31 -20.61
C PHE A 40 -10.38 -32.45 -21.90
N PRO A 41 -11.62 -31.95 -21.96
CA PRO A 41 -12.45 -32.09 -23.15
C PRO A 41 -11.79 -31.36 -24.34
N ALA A 42 -11.57 -32.09 -25.43
CA ALA A 42 -11.21 -31.54 -26.74
C ALA A 42 -12.46 -31.60 -27.63
N GLU A 43 -12.72 -30.55 -28.43
CA GLU A 43 -13.66 -30.70 -29.54
C GLU A 43 -12.99 -31.52 -30.65
N PRO A 44 -13.70 -32.47 -31.29
CA PRO A 44 -13.12 -33.39 -32.27
C PRO A 44 -12.53 -32.69 -33.52
N GLU A 45 -12.93 -31.44 -33.81
CA GLU A 45 -12.34 -30.64 -34.91
C GLU A 45 -10.97 -30.02 -34.57
N GLU A 46 -10.58 -29.99 -33.29
CA GLU A 46 -9.26 -29.49 -32.84
C GLU A 46 -8.23 -30.63 -32.62
N GLU A 47 -8.62 -31.90 -32.81
CA GLU A 47 -7.77 -33.07 -32.50
C GLU A 47 -6.62 -33.25 -33.51
N ASP A 48 -6.79 -32.80 -34.76
CA ASP A 48 -5.79 -32.86 -35.83
C ASP A 48 -4.71 -31.74 -35.77
N ASP A 49 -4.94 -30.66 -35.00
CA ASP A 49 -4.02 -29.51 -34.90
C ASP A 49 -3.36 -29.40 -33.51
N LEU A 50 -3.45 -30.48 -32.71
CA LEU A 50 -2.86 -30.51 -31.37
C LEU A 50 -1.32 -30.50 -31.48
N PRO A 51 -0.62 -29.67 -30.66
CA PRO A 51 0.79 -29.89 -30.48
C PRO A 51 0.96 -31.29 -29.90
N GLN A 52 1.56 -32.19 -30.69
CA GLN A 52 1.73 -33.61 -30.36
C GLN A 52 2.51 -33.83 -29.05
N HIS A 53 2.93 -32.79 -28.34
CA HIS A 53 3.82 -32.78 -27.19
C HIS A 53 3.13 -32.39 -25.87
N VAL A 54 1.85 -32.01 -25.87
CA VAL A 54 1.15 -31.49 -24.68
C VAL A 54 -0.19 -32.22 -24.43
N SER A 55 -0.43 -32.60 -23.17
CA SER A 55 -1.70 -33.19 -22.72
C SER A 55 -2.23 -32.49 -21.47
N TYR A 56 -3.56 -32.50 -21.32
CA TYR A 56 -4.27 -31.77 -20.27
C TYR A 56 -5.21 -32.71 -19.53
N LEU A 57 -5.21 -32.65 -18.20
CA LEU A 57 -6.15 -33.37 -17.35
C LEU A 57 -6.94 -32.38 -16.50
N LEU A 58 -8.27 -32.50 -16.51
CA LEU A 58 -9.12 -31.83 -15.55
C LEU A 58 -9.00 -32.52 -14.18
N VAL A 59 -8.63 -31.74 -13.17
CA VAL A 59 -8.45 -32.20 -11.78
C VAL A 59 -9.46 -31.48 -10.88
N GLY A 60 -10.50 -32.20 -10.47
CA GLY A 60 -11.49 -31.76 -9.51
C GLY A 60 -10.90 -31.75 -8.10
N VAL A 61 -11.08 -30.65 -7.38
CA VAL A 61 -10.59 -30.48 -6.01
C VAL A 61 -11.73 -30.03 -5.10
N ASP A 62 -11.83 -30.68 -3.94
CA ASP A 62 -12.74 -30.28 -2.86
C ASP A 62 -12.07 -29.37 -1.83
N GLY A 63 -12.86 -28.92 -0.87
CA GLY A 63 -12.38 -28.18 0.29
C GLY A 63 -12.34 -26.66 0.12
N ALA A 64 -12.20 -25.99 1.26
CA ALA A 64 -12.07 -24.54 1.31
C ALA A 64 -10.74 -24.09 0.65
N PRO A 65 -10.60 -22.82 0.22
CA PRO A 65 -9.35 -22.31 -0.35
C PRO A 65 -8.09 -22.60 0.50
N ALA A 66 -8.18 -22.47 1.83
CA ALA A 66 -7.08 -22.77 2.75
C ALA A 66 -6.70 -24.26 2.74
N GLU A 67 -7.68 -25.17 2.86
CA GLU A 67 -7.43 -26.61 2.82
C GLU A 67 -6.82 -27.06 1.50
N ARG A 68 -7.29 -26.49 0.38
CA ARG A 68 -6.71 -26.74 -0.95
C ARG A 68 -5.25 -26.29 -1.02
N GLN A 69 -4.94 -25.16 -0.39
CA GLN A 69 -3.57 -24.65 -0.33
C GLN A 69 -2.65 -25.56 0.49
N ASP A 70 -3.14 -26.09 1.62
CA ASP A 70 -2.37 -26.99 2.48
C ASP A 70 -2.08 -28.36 1.81
N ARG A 71 -3.01 -28.85 0.99
CA ARG A 71 -2.88 -30.12 0.26
C ARG A 71 -2.07 -30.00 -1.04
N LEU A 72 -1.98 -28.80 -1.61
CA LEU A 72 -1.36 -28.54 -2.91
C LEU A 72 0.10 -29.02 -3.03
N PRO A 73 1.00 -28.85 -2.04
CA PRO A 73 2.38 -29.34 -2.14
C PRO A 73 2.45 -30.85 -2.38
N GLY A 74 1.58 -31.63 -1.73
CA GLY A 74 1.50 -33.08 -1.92
C GLY A 74 1.00 -33.45 -3.32
N GLN A 75 0.00 -32.72 -3.82
CA GLN A 75 -0.55 -32.91 -5.17
C GLN A 75 0.47 -32.55 -6.26
N ARG A 76 1.24 -31.46 -6.09
CA ARG A 76 2.36 -31.10 -6.99
C ARG A 76 3.44 -32.15 -7.00
N ALA A 77 3.88 -32.59 -5.81
CA ALA A 77 4.90 -33.61 -5.69
C ALA A 77 4.46 -34.94 -6.33
N ALA A 78 3.16 -35.27 -6.30
CA ALA A 78 2.62 -36.44 -6.98
C ALA A 78 2.78 -36.35 -8.51
N VAL A 79 2.40 -35.21 -9.10
CA VAL A 79 2.55 -34.95 -10.54
C VAL A 79 4.03 -34.93 -10.95
N GLU A 80 4.88 -34.24 -10.20
CA GLU A 80 6.31 -34.15 -10.49
C GLU A 80 7.00 -35.52 -10.38
N ARG A 81 6.65 -36.34 -9.37
CA ARG A 81 7.20 -37.70 -9.23
C ARG A 81 6.78 -38.61 -10.38
N ALA A 82 5.53 -38.54 -10.81
CA ALA A 82 5.05 -39.29 -11.96
C ALA A 82 5.75 -38.85 -13.25
N ALA A 83 5.92 -37.54 -13.44
CA ALA A 83 6.65 -36.99 -14.59
C ALA A 83 8.12 -37.47 -14.63
N ARG A 84 8.78 -37.61 -13.48
CA ARG A 84 10.16 -38.15 -13.38
C ARG A 84 10.30 -39.61 -13.82
N ALA A 85 9.22 -40.40 -13.90
CA ALA A 85 9.27 -41.76 -14.41
C ALA A 85 9.70 -41.83 -15.90
N SER A 86 9.69 -40.69 -16.59
CA SER A 86 10.20 -40.52 -17.96
C SER A 86 11.67 -40.06 -18.04
N ASP A 87 12.45 -40.25 -16.97
CA ASP A 87 13.81 -39.69 -16.81
C ASP A 87 13.86 -38.14 -16.96
N GLY A 88 12.78 -37.47 -16.54
CA GLY A 88 12.66 -36.00 -16.61
C GLY A 88 12.42 -35.44 -18.02
N ARG A 89 12.05 -36.28 -18.99
CA ARG A 89 11.73 -35.85 -20.36
C ARG A 89 10.30 -35.34 -20.52
N VAL A 90 9.40 -35.73 -19.62
CA VAL A 90 8.06 -35.16 -19.47
C VAL A 90 8.06 -34.26 -18.25
N THR A 91 7.53 -33.05 -18.39
CA THR A 91 7.26 -32.15 -17.27
C THR A 91 5.76 -32.10 -17.00
N GLY A 92 5.38 -31.99 -15.72
CA GLY A 92 3.98 -31.91 -15.30
C GLY A 92 3.77 -30.69 -14.40
N HIS A 93 2.78 -29.87 -14.73
CA HIS A 93 2.45 -28.63 -14.03
C HIS A 93 0.99 -28.64 -13.58
N LEU A 94 0.72 -28.13 -12.38
CA LEU A 94 -0.66 -27.90 -11.92
C LEU A 94 -1.02 -26.44 -12.12
N VAL A 95 -2.13 -26.21 -12.83
CA VAL A 95 -2.64 -24.90 -13.21
C VAL A 95 -4.04 -24.70 -12.63
N GLY A 96 -4.36 -23.47 -12.28
CA GLY A 96 -5.64 -23.07 -11.74
C GLY A 96 -5.47 -22.10 -10.59
N VAL A 97 -6.59 -21.72 -9.97
CA VAL A 97 -6.61 -20.70 -8.92
C VAL A 97 -5.64 -21.04 -7.77
N SER A 98 -5.74 -22.23 -7.15
CA SER A 98 -4.88 -22.57 -6.01
C SER A 98 -3.38 -22.63 -6.37
N PRO A 99 -2.94 -23.34 -7.43
CA PRO A 99 -1.53 -23.34 -7.83
C PRO A 99 -0.97 -21.96 -8.18
N LEU A 100 -1.72 -21.15 -8.95
CA LEU A 100 -1.25 -19.82 -9.34
C LEU A 100 -1.10 -18.91 -8.13
N PHE A 101 -2.10 -18.87 -7.24
CA PHE A 101 -2.01 -18.08 -6.00
C PHE A 101 -0.90 -18.59 -5.07
N SER A 102 -0.61 -19.89 -5.06
CA SER A 102 0.52 -20.45 -4.32
C SER A 102 1.86 -19.92 -4.81
N ASP A 103 2.06 -19.95 -6.13
CA ASP A 103 3.32 -19.55 -6.76
C ASP A 103 3.51 -18.05 -6.67
N MET A 104 2.44 -17.28 -6.84
CA MET A 104 2.44 -15.83 -6.55
C MET A 104 2.84 -15.60 -5.09
N ARG A 105 2.17 -16.25 -4.14
CA ARG A 105 2.45 -16.09 -2.70
C ARG A 105 3.93 -16.33 -2.37
N GLU A 106 4.50 -17.41 -2.89
CA GLU A 106 5.90 -17.78 -2.63
C GLU A 106 6.89 -16.82 -3.30
N SER A 107 6.62 -16.42 -4.55
CA SER A 107 7.38 -15.40 -5.26
C SER A 107 7.38 -14.09 -4.49
N ASP A 108 6.21 -13.65 -4.03
CA ASP A 108 6.07 -12.37 -3.35
C ASP A 108 6.76 -12.37 -1.99
N LEU A 109 6.70 -13.46 -1.23
CA LEU A 109 7.43 -13.58 0.05
C LEU A 109 8.95 -13.50 -0.16
N THR A 110 9.44 -14.09 -1.25
CA THR A 110 10.85 -14.04 -1.63
C THR A 110 11.23 -12.62 -2.03
N ASP A 111 10.42 -11.98 -2.87
CA ASP A 111 10.61 -10.59 -3.29
C ASP A 111 10.61 -9.64 -2.09
N LEU A 112 9.67 -9.80 -1.16
CA LEU A 112 9.60 -8.99 0.05
C LEU A 112 10.88 -9.10 0.88
N ARG A 113 11.37 -10.32 1.14
CA ARG A 113 12.63 -10.54 1.87
C ARG A 113 13.82 -9.88 1.19
N THR A 114 13.92 -10.01 -0.14
CA THR A 114 15.02 -9.39 -0.89
C THR A 114 14.92 -7.86 -0.86
N SER A 115 13.73 -7.30 -1.03
CA SER A 115 13.48 -5.86 -1.01
C SER A 115 13.71 -5.25 0.37
N GLU A 116 13.38 -5.97 1.46
CA GLU A 116 13.66 -5.56 2.84
C GLU A 116 15.16 -5.56 3.12
N ALA A 117 15.86 -6.64 2.75
CA ALA A 117 17.29 -6.73 2.92
C ALA A 117 18.01 -5.59 2.17
N LEU A 118 17.56 -5.30 0.94
CA LEU A 118 18.08 -4.20 0.15
C LEU A 118 17.73 -2.83 0.76
N ALA A 119 16.50 -2.63 1.24
CA ALA A 119 16.10 -1.40 1.92
C ALA A 119 16.99 -1.11 3.14
N ILE A 120 17.24 -2.12 3.98
CA ILE A 120 18.13 -2.00 5.14
C ILE A 120 19.59 -1.76 4.70
N ALA A 121 20.05 -2.50 3.70
CA ALA A 121 21.41 -2.36 3.15
C ALA A 121 21.69 -0.96 2.59
N VAL A 122 20.68 -0.28 2.05
CA VAL A 122 20.80 1.11 1.56
C VAL A 122 20.52 2.13 2.67
N ALA A 123 19.56 1.88 3.58
CA ALA A 123 19.27 2.77 4.69
C ALA A 123 20.46 2.91 5.65
N LEU A 124 21.20 1.81 5.91
CA LEU A 124 22.36 1.80 6.79
C LEU A 124 23.45 2.83 6.40
N PRO A 125 24.02 2.82 5.18
CA PRO A 125 25.03 3.80 4.77
C PRO A 125 24.47 5.23 4.74
N VAL A 126 23.21 5.42 4.32
CA VAL A 126 22.57 6.75 4.32
C VAL A 126 22.48 7.32 5.74
N LEU A 127 22.00 6.54 6.70
CA LEU A 127 21.92 6.93 8.11
C LEU A 127 23.30 7.15 8.72
N LEU A 128 24.27 6.28 8.41
CA LEU A 128 25.66 6.42 8.88
C LEU A 128 26.29 7.73 8.41
N VAL A 129 26.15 8.07 7.13
CA VAL A 129 26.68 9.32 6.56
C VAL A 129 25.91 10.53 7.11
N GLY A 130 24.59 10.42 7.22
CA GLY A 130 23.71 11.49 7.68
C GLY A 130 23.91 11.88 9.14
N LEU A 131 23.94 10.88 10.04
CA LEU A 131 24.08 11.06 11.48
C LEU A 131 25.54 11.11 11.93
N ARG A 132 26.47 10.56 11.15
CA ARG A 132 27.90 10.42 11.49
C ARG A 132 28.15 9.69 12.81
N ARG A 133 27.20 8.85 13.24
CA ARG A 133 27.24 8.08 14.48
C ARG A 133 26.68 6.67 14.27
N PRO A 134 27.50 5.62 14.42
CA PRO A 134 27.05 4.24 14.22
C PRO A 134 26.05 3.80 15.29
N THR A 135 26.20 4.27 16.53
CA THR A 135 25.29 3.96 17.64
C THR A 135 23.89 4.52 17.43
N ALA A 136 23.78 5.77 16.99
CA ALA A 136 22.48 6.38 16.66
C ALA A 136 21.78 5.63 15.52
N THR A 137 22.56 5.24 14.50
CA THR A 137 22.06 4.45 13.36
C THR A 137 21.57 3.07 13.82
N ALA A 138 22.35 2.37 14.64
CA ALA A 138 21.97 1.07 15.19
C ALA A 138 20.70 1.15 16.04
N VAL A 139 20.54 2.19 16.86
CA VAL A 139 19.33 2.40 17.67
C VAL A 139 18.09 2.64 16.80
N ILE A 140 18.21 3.40 15.71
CA ILE A 140 17.10 3.62 14.75
C ILE A 140 16.68 2.31 14.10
N LEU A 141 17.64 1.54 13.57
CA LEU A 141 17.38 0.26 12.92
C LEU A 141 16.81 -0.77 13.90
N LEU A 142 17.38 -0.87 15.11
CA LEU A 142 16.92 -1.79 16.14
C LEU A 142 15.49 -1.47 16.59
N THR A 143 15.19 -0.20 16.87
CA THR A 143 13.84 0.22 17.27
C THR A 143 12.82 -0.12 16.19
N THR A 144 13.15 0.20 14.93
CA THR A 144 12.25 -0.06 13.79
C THR A 144 12.05 -1.55 13.57
N GLY A 145 13.13 -2.35 13.62
CA GLY A 145 13.06 -3.80 13.51
C GLY A 145 12.23 -4.43 14.62
N ILE A 146 12.38 -4.00 15.87
CA ILE A 146 11.56 -4.49 16.98
C ILE A 146 10.08 -4.10 16.78
N ALA A 147 9.79 -2.89 16.32
CA ALA A 147 8.41 -2.48 16.04
C ALA A 147 7.76 -3.37 14.96
N LEU A 148 8.49 -3.67 13.88
CA LEU A 148 8.04 -4.57 12.82
C LEU A 148 7.84 -6.00 13.32
N LEU A 149 8.76 -6.53 14.14
CA LEU A 149 8.63 -7.86 14.74
C LEU A 149 7.41 -7.96 15.65
N VAL A 150 7.15 -6.92 16.46
CA VAL A 150 5.95 -6.86 17.32
C VAL A 150 4.69 -6.82 16.47
N ALA A 151 4.65 -6.00 15.43
CA ALA A 151 3.50 -5.96 14.53
C ALA A 151 3.27 -7.31 13.82
N ALA A 152 4.33 -7.95 13.33
CA ALA A 152 4.26 -9.27 12.72
C ALA A 152 3.78 -10.34 13.72
N ALA A 153 4.24 -10.31 14.97
CA ALA A 153 3.80 -11.22 16.02
C ALA A 153 2.30 -11.05 16.34
N ILE A 154 1.81 -9.80 16.38
CA ILE A 154 0.38 -9.53 16.58
C ILE A 154 -0.45 -10.00 15.37
N LEU A 155 0.02 -9.76 14.13
CA LEU A 155 -0.66 -10.28 12.94
C LEU A 155 -0.68 -11.81 12.92
N ALA A 156 0.40 -12.47 13.32
CA ALA A 156 0.47 -13.92 13.46
C ALA A 156 -0.50 -14.44 14.54
N ALA A 157 -0.65 -13.74 15.66
CA ALA A 157 -1.63 -14.08 16.69
C ALA A 157 -3.09 -13.93 16.18
N LEU A 158 -3.32 -13.04 15.22
CA LEU A 158 -4.62 -12.81 14.57
C LEU A 158 -4.84 -13.69 13.33
N ALA A 159 -3.92 -14.60 13.00
CA ALA A 159 -3.99 -15.44 11.80
C ALA A 159 -5.26 -16.34 11.73
N GLY A 160 -5.88 -16.63 12.88
CA GLY A 160 -7.12 -17.40 12.95
C GLY A 160 -8.39 -16.63 12.55
N THR A 161 -8.33 -15.29 12.53
CA THR A 161 -9.49 -14.42 12.21
C THR A 161 -9.26 -13.56 10.98
N LEU A 162 -7.99 -13.29 10.63
CA LEU A 162 -7.59 -12.56 9.44
C LEU A 162 -6.94 -13.51 8.43
N ALA A 163 -7.32 -13.38 7.16
CA ALA A 163 -6.64 -14.10 6.08
C ALA A 163 -5.28 -13.44 5.82
N ILE A 164 -4.20 -14.01 6.37
CA ILE A 164 -2.84 -13.52 6.12
C ILE A 164 -2.50 -13.75 4.64
N ASN A 165 -2.63 -12.69 3.85
CA ASN A 165 -2.21 -12.62 2.47
C ASN A 165 -0.87 -11.87 2.35
N VAL A 166 -0.23 -11.94 1.18
CA VAL A 166 1.05 -11.26 0.95
C VAL A 166 0.88 -9.75 1.00
N PHE A 167 -0.18 -9.21 0.41
CA PHE A 167 -0.41 -7.76 0.36
C PHE A 167 -0.46 -7.13 1.75
N LEU A 168 -0.99 -7.84 2.73
CA LEU A 168 -0.97 -7.50 4.15
C LEU A 168 0.47 -7.34 4.66
N MET A 169 1.33 -8.33 4.38
CA MET A 169 2.74 -8.33 4.78
C MET A 169 3.57 -7.27 4.03
N ALA A 170 3.34 -7.12 2.73
CA ALA A 170 3.98 -6.10 1.90
C ALA A 170 3.66 -4.70 2.40
N THR A 171 2.39 -4.43 2.65
CA THR A 171 1.91 -3.15 3.19
C THR A 171 2.49 -2.90 4.59
N ALA A 172 2.45 -3.92 5.44
CA ALA A 172 3.02 -3.86 6.80
C ALA A 172 4.52 -3.51 6.77
N SER A 173 5.28 -4.23 5.97
CA SER A 173 6.72 -4.05 5.87
C SER A 173 7.12 -2.70 5.27
N ALA A 174 6.59 -2.37 4.09
CA ALA A 174 6.95 -1.14 3.39
C ALA A 174 6.55 0.11 4.20
N THR A 175 5.36 0.10 4.79
CA THR A 175 4.88 1.21 5.64
C THR A 175 5.68 1.29 6.94
N GLY A 176 5.96 0.15 7.59
CA GLY A 176 6.64 0.14 8.88
C GLY A 176 8.13 0.45 8.80
N LEU A 177 8.83 0.02 7.75
CA LEU A 177 10.20 0.45 7.48
C LEU A 177 10.24 1.96 7.20
N GLY A 178 9.39 2.47 6.31
CA GLY A 178 9.34 3.90 5.99
C GLY A 178 9.05 4.77 7.21
N LEU A 179 7.93 4.52 7.90
CA LEU A 179 7.50 5.31 9.05
C LEU A 179 8.39 5.10 10.28
N GLY A 180 8.79 3.86 10.56
CA GLY A 180 9.61 3.54 11.73
C GLY A 180 10.98 4.21 11.68
N LEU A 181 11.64 4.19 10.51
CA LEU A 181 12.92 4.86 10.31
C LEU A 181 12.78 6.39 10.44
N ASP A 182 11.72 6.96 9.88
CA ASP A 182 11.46 8.41 9.93
C ASP A 182 11.18 8.89 11.36
N TYR A 183 10.23 8.24 12.04
CA TYR A 183 9.86 8.56 13.42
C TYR A 183 11.04 8.45 14.38
N ALA A 184 11.83 7.37 14.24
CA ALA A 184 13.02 7.20 15.06
C ALA A 184 14.07 8.26 14.76
N LEU A 185 14.29 8.60 13.48
CA LEU A 185 15.25 9.62 13.07
C LEU A 185 14.89 11.00 13.63
N LEU A 186 13.61 11.40 13.59
CA LEU A 186 13.15 12.69 14.13
C LEU A 186 13.36 12.79 15.64
N LEU A 187 13.13 11.70 16.38
CA LEU A 187 13.34 11.71 17.83
C LEU A 187 14.83 11.68 18.19
N VAL A 188 15.64 10.89 17.47
CA VAL A 188 17.10 10.80 17.67
C VAL A 188 17.79 12.11 17.34
N THR A 189 17.41 12.76 16.25
CA THR A 189 17.95 14.09 15.88
C THR A 189 17.62 15.11 16.95
N ARG A 190 16.37 15.14 17.43
CA ARG A 190 15.97 16.07 18.50
C ARG A 190 16.68 15.81 19.83
N PHE A 191 16.83 14.55 20.21
CA PHE A 191 17.61 14.16 21.40
C PHE A 191 19.07 14.62 21.27
N GLY A 192 19.68 14.41 20.09
CA GLY A 192 21.02 14.87 19.78
C GLY A 192 21.18 16.38 19.89
N ASP A 193 20.21 17.17 19.43
CA ASP A 193 20.23 18.64 19.54
C ASP A 193 20.18 19.11 21.00
N GLU A 194 19.33 18.51 21.84
CA GLU A 194 19.25 18.88 23.27
C GLU A 194 20.52 18.49 24.03
N ARG A 195 21.10 17.32 23.72
CA ARG A 195 22.42 16.93 24.26
C ARG A 195 23.52 17.88 23.81
N GLY A 196 23.46 18.38 22.58
CA GLY A 196 24.40 19.37 22.04
C GLY A 196 24.32 20.74 22.73
N LYS A 197 23.18 21.06 23.36
CA LYS A 197 22.99 22.25 24.21
C LYS A 197 23.44 22.03 25.66
N GLY A 198 23.88 20.83 26.02
CA GLY A 198 24.35 20.49 27.36
C GLY A 198 23.28 19.91 28.30
N ALA A 199 22.07 19.60 27.82
CA ALA A 199 21.05 18.95 28.65
C ALA A 199 21.48 17.54 29.06
N ASP A 200 21.15 17.10 30.28
CA ASP A 200 21.35 15.71 30.71
C ASP A 200 20.55 14.71 29.84
N ALA A 201 20.95 13.44 29.79
CA ALA A 201 20.32 12.39 28.99
C ALA A 201 18.81 12.26 29.29
N ALA A 202 18.41 12.24 30.56
CA ALA A 202 17.01 12.12 30.93
C ALA A 202 16.20 13.35 30.48
N GLN A 203 16.73 14.55 30.73
CA GLN A 203 16.09 15.80 30.35
C GLN A 203 15.99 15.98 28.83
N ALA A 204 17.03 15.57 28.10
CA ALA A 204 17.03 15.57 26.63
C ALA A 204 15.96 14.63 26.07
N ALA A 205 15.79 13.44 26.64
CA ALA A 205 14.75 12.49 26.24
C ALA A 205 13.34 13.04 26.51
N VAL A 206 13.09 13.60 27.69
CA VAL A 206 11.81 14.24 28.04
C VAL A 206 11.48 15.36 27.05
N THR A 207 12.43 16.23 26.75
CA THR A 207 12.24 17.35 25.82
C THR A 207 12.01 16.86 24.39
N ALA A 208 12.74 15.82 23.95
CA ALA A 208 12.56 15.22 22.64
C ALA A 208 11.16 14.61 22.48
N VAL A 209 10.67 13.85 23.46
CA VAL A 209 9.31 13.28 23.43
C VAL A 209 8.24 14.36 23.49
N ALA A 210 8.39 15.38 24.35
CA ALA A 210 7.42 16.46 24.47
C ALA A 210 7.26 17.31 23.20
N THR A 211 8.29 17.36 22.35
CA THR A 211 8.31 18.18 21.12
C THR A 211 8.21 17.33 19.86
N ALA A 212 9.27 16.61 19.50
CA ALA A 212 9.31 15.74 18.33
C ALA A 212 8.36 14.55 18.48
N GLY A 213 8.30 13.91 19.67
CA GLY A 213 7.39 12.78 19.92
C GLY A 213 5.91 13.17 19.76
N ARG A 214 5.50 14.35 20.26
CA ARG A 214 4.15 14.88 20.01
C ARG A 214 3.86 15.07 18.52
N THR A 215 4.87 15.46 17.75
CA THR A 215 4.69 15.65 16.29
C THR A 215 4.59 14.30 15.58
N VAL A 216 5.42 13.33 15.94
CA VAL A 216 5.32 11.93 15.48
C VAL A 216 3.94 11.34 15.78
N ALA A 217 3.36 11.61 16.95
CA ALA A 217 2.01 11.14 17.29
C ALA A 217 0.92 11.75 16.39
N TYR A 218 1.04 13.04 16.06
CA TYR A 218 0.12 13.67 15.10
C TYR A 218 0.27 13.07 13.70
N SER A 219 1.50 12.80 13.29
CA SER A 219 1.83 12.16 12.02
C SER A 219 1.22 10.76 11.91
N ALA A 220 1.45 9.92 12.91
CA ALA A 220 0.86 8.58 12.99
C ALA A 220 -0.68 8.63 12.95
N ALA A 221 -1.31 9.56 13.67
CA ALA A 221 -2.76 9.73 13.61
C ALA A 221 -3.26 10.15 12.22
N ALA A 222 -2.51 11.00 11.52
CA ALA A 222 -2.83 11.45 10.17
C ALA A 222 -2.75 10.30 9.16
N VAL A 223 -1.66 9.51 9.22
CA VAL A 223 -1.49 8.30 8.41
C VAL A 223 -2.60 7.29 8.70
N MET A 224 -2.88 6.99 9.96
CA MET A 224 -3.97 6.07 10.34
C MET A 224 -5.33 6.55 9.83
N GLY A 225 -5.60 7.86 9.91
CA GLY A 225 -6.81 8.46 9.35
C GLY A 225 -6.90 8.29 7.83
N CYS A 226 -5.80 8.51 7.10
CA CYS A 226 -5.73 8.29 5.65
C CYS A 226 -5.97 6.82 5.30
N THR A 227 -5.29 5.91 5.97
CA THR A 227 -5.43 4.46 5.75
C THR A 227 -6.85 3.98 6.03
N SER A 228 -7.51 4.55 7.04
CA SER A 228 -8.89 4.21 7.38
C SER A 228 -9.90 4.54 6.27
N THR A 229 -9.59 5.47 5.36
CA THR A 229 -10.50 5.80 4.23
C THR A 229 -10.65 4.65 3.24
N LEU A 230 -9.70 3.71 3.21
CA LEU A 230 -9.78 2.51 2.38
C LEU A 230 -10.80 1.49 2.91
N LEU A 231 -11.26 1.59 4.16
CA LEU A 231 -12.32 0.72 4.70
C LEU A 231 -13.66 0.88 3.99
N PHE A 232 -13.84 1.96 3.21
CA PHE A 232 -15.02 2.19 2.39
C PHE A 232 -15.03 1.35 1.10
N VAL A 233 -13.90 0.75 0.74
CA VAL A 233 -13.82 -0.24 -0.34
C VAL A 233 -14.25 -1.59 0.22
N ASN A 234 -15.33 -2.16 -0.30
CA ASN A 234 -15.88 -3.42 0.22
C ASN A 234 -15.13 -4.64 -0.34
N ALA A 235 -13.84 -4.73 -0.03
CA ALA A 235 -12.97 -5.81 -0.46
C ALA A 235 -12.18 -6.35 0.74
N THR A 236 -12.25 -7.67 0.98
CA THR A 236 -11.54 -8.33 2.09
C THR A 236 -10.05 -8.04 2.05
N LEU A 237 -9.43 -8.13 0.87
CA LEU A 237 -8.01 -7.86 0.66
C LEU A 237 -7.63 -6.43 1.10
N ILE A 238 -8.43 -5.42 0.73
CA ILE A 238 -8.19 -4.03 1.12
C ILE A 238 -8.37 -3.84 2.63
N ARG A 239 -9.43 -4.40 3.20
CA ARG A 239 -9.68 -4.34 4.65
C ARG A 239 -8.51 -4.92 5.43
N ASP A 240 -7.99 -6.07 5.00
CA ASP A 240 -6.86 -6.72 5.66
C ASP A 240 -5.61 -5.81 5.57
N CYS A 241 -5.27 -5.28 4.39
CA CYS A 241 -4.17 -4.32 4.22
C CYS A 241 -4.31 -3.09 5.12
N VAL A 242 -5.51 -2.55 5.29
CA VAL A 242 -5.77 -1.43 6.21
C VAL A 242 -5.44 -1.81 7.64
N LEU A 243 -5.90 -2.98 8.09
CA LEU A 243 -5.64 -3.45 9.46
C LEU A 243 -4.13 -3.62 9.71
N ALA A 244 -3.38 -4.17 8.75
CA ALA A 244 -1.91 -4.19 8.84
C ALA A 244 -1.31 -2.79 8.93
N GLY A 245 -1.70 -1.88 8.04
CA GLY A 245 -1.19 -0.52 8.01
C GLY A 245 -1.44 0.22 9.33
N LEU A 246 -2.65 0.10 9.88
CA LEU A 246 -3.01 0.68 11.18
C LEU A 246 -2.19 0.08 12.32
N LEU A 247 -2.09 -1.25 12.37
CA LEU A 247 -1.37 -1.97 13.41
C LEU A 247 0.12 -1.63 13.39
N VAL A 248 0.76 -1.68 12.22
CA VAL A 248 2.18 -1.35 12.08
C VAL A 248 2.44 0.10 12.44
N THR A 249 1.60 1.02 11.98
CA THR A 249 1.75 2.44 12.32
C THR A 249 1.65 2.64 13.84
N ALA A 250 0.71 1.97 14.50
CA ALA A 250 0.58 1.99 15.95
C ALA A 250 1.79 1.36 16.67
N ALA A 251 2.33 0.25 16.16
CA ALA A 251 3.52 -0.40 16.71
C ALA A 251 4.76 0.48 16.57
N CYS A 252 4.98 1.11 15.42
CA CYS A 252 6.05 2.08 15.18
C CYS A 252 5.92 3.29 16.09
N LEU A 253 4.71 3.82 16.28
CA LEU A 253 4.45 4.92 17.20
C LEU A 253 4.77 4.52 18.65
N ALA A 254 4.27 3.37 19.10
CA ALA A 254 4.50 2.86 20.45
C ALA A 254 6.01 2.66 20.71
N ALA A 255 6.72 2.00 19.80
CA ALA A 255 8.17 1.79 19.91
C ALA A 255 8.94 3.11 19.93
N THR A 256 8.56 4.08 19.08
CA THR A 256 9.20 5.40 19.04
C THR A 256 8.98 6.19 20.33
N LEU A 257 7.80 6.09 20.95
CA LEU A 257 7.49 6.86 22.16
C LEU A 257 7.91 6.17 23.48
N THR A 258 8.25 4.88 23.44
CA THR A 258 8.60 4.10 24.64
C THR A 258 10.01 3.52 24.57
N LEU A 259 10.24 2.55 23.68
CA LEU A 259 11.50 1.83 23.53
C LEU A 259 12.64 2.77 23.13
N LEU A 260 12.42 3.67 22.18
CA LEU A 260 13.47 4.54 21.67
C LEU A 260 14.02 5.50 22.74
N PRO A 261 13.21 6.26 23.50
CA PRO A 261 13.70 7.06 24.61
C PRO A 261 14.52 6.26 25.63
N ALA A 262 14.09 5.03 25.94
CA ALA A 262 14.83 4.15 26.87
C ALA A 262 16.20 3.73 26.31
N LEU A 263 16.29 3.43 25.02
CA LEU A 263 17.58 3.13 24.35
C LEU A 263 18.47 4.37 24.25
N LEU A 264 17.88 5.55 24.01
CA LEU A 264 18.62 6.81 23.91
C LEU A 264 19.23 7.23 25.24
N THR A 265 18.52 7.06 26.36
CA THR A 265 19.04 7.39 27.70
C THR A 265 20.12 6.42 28.15
N THR A 266 19.95 5.11 27.91
CA THR A 266 20.94 4.08 28.26
C THR A 266 22.23 4.18 27.45
N LEU A 267 22.13 4.50 26.16
CA LEU A 267 23.28 4.65 25.25
C LEU A 267 23.72 6.12 25.08
N ALA A 268 23.27 7.02 25.95
CA ALA A 268 23.44 8.46 25.80
C ALA A 268 24.91 8.91 25.64
N GLN A 269 25.85 8.23 26.30
CA GLN A 269 27.28 8.53 26.20
C GLN A 269 27.81 8.32 24.77
N ARG A 270 27.31 7.31 24.06
CA ARG A 270 27.75 6.98 22.69
C ARG A 270 26.97 7.74 21.61
N ILE A 271 25.87 8.40 21.98
CA ILE A 271 24.98 9.16 21.09
C ILE A 271 25.19 10.69 21.23
N ALA A 272 26.09 11.10 22.14
CA ALA A 272 26.32 12.48 22.59
C ALA A 272 26.25 13.54 21.48
N GLY A 273 25.38 14.54 21.65
CA GLY A 273 25.03 15.57 20.66
C GLY A 273 26.22 16.31 20.03
N THR A 274 26.12 16.62 18.73
CA THR A 274 27.02 17.62 18.13
C THR A 274 26.45 19.01 18.43
N ARG A 275 27.29 20.01 18.71
CA ARG A 275 26.87 21.43 18.66
C ARG A 275 26.51 21.78 17.20
N THR A 276 25.28 21.53 16.80
CA THR A 276 24.71 22.01 15.55
C THR A 276 24.07 23.37 15.79
N ALA A 277 24.89 24.37 16.12
CA ALA A 277 24.46 25.76 15.93
C ALA A 277 24.36 25.97 14.42
N GLY A 278 23.15 25.88 13.86
CA GLY A 278 22.90 26.25 12.48
C GLY A 278 23.39 27.69 12.28
N ALA A 279 24.45 27.87 11.48
CA ALA A 279 24.93 29.21 11.20
C ALA A 279 23.78 30.03 10.57
N PRO A 280 23.49 31.25 11.06
CA PRO A 280 22.33 32.03 10.62
C PRO A 280 22.30 32.32 9.10
N ASN A 281 23.43 32.14 8.40
CA ASN A 281 23.59 32.31 6.96
C ASN A 281 24.05 31.03 6.23
N GLY A 282 23.59 29.86 6.67
CA GLY A 282 23.93 28.58 6.04
C GLY A 282 23.53 28.48 4.55
N PRO A 283 24.01 27.46 3.83
CA PRO A 283 23.75 27.30 2.40
C PRO A 283 22.25 27.18 2.07
N TRP A 284 21.45 26.57 2.95
CA TRP A 284 20.00 26.48 2.79
C TRP A 284 19.32 27.84 2.96
N ALA A 285 19.73 28.62 3.97
CA ALA A 285 19.25 29.98 4.15
C ALA A 285 19.56 30.86 2.92
N ARG A 286 20.75 30.75 2.32
CA ARG A 286 21.10 31.51 1.10
C ARG A 286 20.22 31.15 -0.10
N ARG A 287 20.00 29.85 -0.35
CA ARG A 287 19.11 29.38 -1.43
C ARG A 287 17.67 29.81 -1.18
N ALA A 288 17.19 29.71 0.05
CA ALA A 288 15.86 30.21 0.44
C ALA A 288 15.73 31.71 0.15
N HIS A 289 16.70 32.54 0.54
CA HIS A 289 16.67 33.98 0.25
C HIS A 289 16.67 34.28 -1.26
N HIS A 290 17.42 33.53 -2.06
CA HIS A 290 17.40 33.67 -3.51
C HIS A 290 16.02 33.34 -4.10
N LEU A 291 15.41 32.23 -3.67
CA LEU A 291 14.05 31.86 -4.06
C LEU A 291 13.03 32.93 -3.65
N MET A 292 13.15 33.46 -2.43
CA MET A 292 12.22 34.46 -1.90
C MET A 292 12.32 35.83 -2.57
N ARG A 293 13.40 36.11 -3.31
CA ARG A 293 13.52 37.30 -4.18
C ARG A 293 12.72 37.17 -5.47
N ARG A 294 12.47 35.95 -5.96
CA ARG A 294 11.74 35.69 -7.21
C ARG A 294 10.73 34.52 -7.08
N PRO A 295 9.82 34.56 -6.09
CA PRO A 295 8.99 33.41 -5.74
C PRO A 295 8.07 32.97 -6.88
N ALA A 296 7.51 33.91 -7.66
CA ALA A 296 6.62 33.61 -8.77
C ALA A 296 7.31 32.79 -9.88
N ARG A 297 8.58 33.06 -10.18
CA ARG A 297 9.32 32.33 -11.24
C ARG A 297 9.56 30.87 -10.84
N TYR A 298 9.95 30.65 -9.59
CA TYR A 298 10.15 29.31 -9.04
C TYR A 298 8.83 28.54 -8.94
N LEU A 299 7.74 29.21 -8.55
CA LEU A 299 6.42 28.60 -8.50
C LEU A 299 5.95 28.17 -9.89
N VAL A 300 6.02 29.07 -10.89
CA VAL A 300 5.62 28.74 -12.28
C VAL A 300 6.49 27.62 -12.83
N ALA A 301 7.82 27.71 -12.71
CA ALA A 301 8.72 26.67 -13.21
C ALA A 301 8.45 25.29 -12.54
N GLY A 302 8.26 25.26 -11.22
CA GLY A 302 7.99 24.02 -10.51
C GLY A 302 6.62 23.42 -10.84
N VAL A 303 5.57 24.25 -10.92
CA VAL A 303 4.23 23.80 -11.33
C VAL A 303 4.22 23.34 -12.79
N SER A 304 4.87 24.06 -13.70
CA SER A 304 4.99 23.65 -15.11
C SER A 304 5.73 22.33 -15.26
N LEU A 305 6.81 22.11 -14.49
CA LEU A 305 7.53 20.84 -14.50
C LEU A 305 6.66 19.68 -14.02
N LEU A 306 5.89 19.89 -12.94
CA LEU A 306 4.96 18.87 -12.44
C LEU A 306 3.80 18.60 -13.40
N LEU A 307 3.24 19.64 -14.03
CA LEU A 307 2.19 19.49 -15.04
C LEU A 307 2.72 18.76 -16.28
N LEU A 308 3.96 19.02 -16.70
CA LEU A 308 4.61 18.30 -17.79
C LEU A 308 4.80 16.83 -17.43
N ALA A 309 5.27 16.53 -16.22
CA ALA A 309 5.40 15.17 -15.71
C ALA A 309 4.03 14.47 -15.57
N ALA A 310 2.95 15.22 -15.33
CA ALA A 310 1.59 14.70 -15.24
C ALA A 310 0.90 14.52 -16.61
N ALA A 311 1.45 15.08 -17.70
CA ALA A 311 0.81 15.00 -19.03
C ALA A 311 0.48 13.56 -19.51
N PRO A 312 1.36 12.55 -19.31
CA PRO A 312 1.11 11.16 -19.69
C PRO A 312 0.01 10.48 -18.86
N LEU A 313 -0.48 11.12 -17.80
CA LEU A 313 -1.60 10.59 -17.01
C LEU A 313 -2.87 10.38 -17.85
N SER A 314 -3.02 11.11 -18.95
CA SER A 314 -4.13 10.94 -19.88
C SER A 314 -4.15 9.56 -20.56
N ASP A 315 -3.00 8.89 -20.63
CA ASP A 315 -2.86 7.54 -21.20
C ASP A 315 -2.98 6.43 -20.13
N LEU A 316 -3.34 6.78 -18.89
CA LEU A 316 -3.44 5.84 -17.79
C LEU A 316 -4.53 4.79 -18.05
N ARG A 317 -4.11 3.52 -18.18
CA ARG A 317 -5.00 2.36 -18.24
C ARG A 317 -4.90 1.59 -16.93
N LEU A 318 -6.00 1.57 -16.18
CA LEU A 318 -6.13 0.75 -14.98
C LEU A 318 -6.66 -0.63 -15.35
N GLY A 319 -5.89 -1.65 -14.99
CA GLY A 319 -6.26 -3.04 -15.25
C GLY A 319 -5.72 -3.97 -14.18
N PHE A 320 -6.02 -5.24 -14.36
CA PHE A 320 -5.40 -6.31 -13.60
C PHE A 320 -4.59 -7.13 -14.60
N ASP A 321 -3.27 -7.10 -14.44
CA ASP A 321 -2.34 -7.92 -15.20
C ASP A 321 -1.87 -9.02 -14.26
N LEU A 322 -1.94 -10.28 -14.72
CA LEU A 322 -1.44 -11.43 -13.97
C LEU A 322 0.10 -11.44 -13.88
N ASP A 323 0.78 -10.50 -14.54
CA ASP A 323 2.24 -10.40 -14.64
C ASP A 323 2.82 -11.71 -15.17
N ARG A 324 2.32 -12.13 -16.34
CA ARG A 324 2.72 -13.37 -17.04
C ARG A 324 4.24 -13.55 -17.12
N PRO A 325 5.07 -12.52 -17.41
CA PRO A 325 6.52 -12.67 -17.40
C PRO A 325 7.09 -13.13 -16.06
N SER A 326 6.51 -12.65 -14.95
CA SER A 326 6.89 -13.11 -13.61
C SER A 326 6.39 -14.51 -13.31
N LEU A 327 5.15 -14.83 -13.69
CA LEU A 327 4.59 -16.17 -13.53
C LEU A 327 5.32 -17.23 -14.36
N ALA A 328 5.81 -16.93 -15.56
CA ALA A 328 6.54 -17.87 -16.42
C ALA A 328 7.80 -18.48 -15.74
N ARG A 329 8.28 -17.86 -14.65
CA ARG A 329 9.38 -18.38 -13.83
C ARG A 329 8.95 -19.46 -12.83
N THR A 330 7.65 -19.64 -12.61
CA THR A 330 7.06 -20.59 -11.66
C THR A 330 6.49 -21.82 -12.36
N SER A 331 6.22 -22.89 -11.62
CA SER A 331 5.69 -24.13 -12.18
C SER A 331 4.27 -23.93 -12.73
N ALA A 332 3.40 -23.25 -11.96
CA ALA A 332 2.03 -22.98 -12.38
C ALA A 332 1.97 -21.99 -13.55
N GLY A 333 2.89 -21.00 -13.62
CA GLY A 333 2.91 -20.05 -14.73
C GLY A 333 3.40 -20.67 -16.04
N ARG A 334 4.40 -21.57 -16.02
CA ARG A 334 4.75 -22.35 -17.23
C ARG A 334 3.60 -23.21 -17.71
N GLY A 335 2.89 -23.86 -16.79
CA GLY A 335 1.68 -24.60 -17.12
C GLY A 335 0.57 -23.69 -17.67
N LEU A 336 0.44 -22.47 -17.13
CA LEU A 336 -0.51 -21.47 -17.61
C LEU A 336 -0.17 -21.02 -19.03
N ASP A 337 1.10 -20.74 -19.33
CA ASP A 337 1.55 -20.37 -20.69
C ASP A 337 1.24 -21.48 -21.69
N LEU A 338 1.53 -22.75 -21.34
CA LEU A 338 1.18 -23.91 -22.16
C LEU A 338 -0.34 -24.11 -22.31
N LEU A 339 -1.13 -23.75 -21.30
CA LEU A 339 -2.59 -23.80 -21.37
C LEU A 339 -3.15 -22.67 -22.24
N GLU A 340 -2.64 -21.45 -22.10
CA GLU A 340 -3.10 -20.28 -22.87
C GLU A 340 -2.72 -20.37 -24.34
N GLN A 341 -1.65 -21.10 -24.71
CA GLN A 341 -1.31 -21.39 -26.11
C GLN A 341 -2.41 -22.19 -26.83
N ARG A 342 -3.07 -23.11 -26.12
CA ARG A 342 -4.16 -23.94 -26.68
C ARG A 342 -5.52 -23.29 -26.47
N ALA A 343 -5.81 -22.90 -25.24
CA ALA A 343 -7.11 -22.40 -24.82
C ALA A 343 -6.93 -21.12 -24.01
N PRO A 344 -6.75 -19.95 -24.69
CA PRO A 344 -6.43 -18.68 -24.04
C PRO A 344 -7.42 -18.30 -22.92
N GLY A 345 -8.71 -18.63 -23.06
CA GLY A 345 -9.72 -18.33 -22.05
C GLY A 345 -10.01 -19.45 -21.05
N ALA A 346 -9.38 -20.62 -21.13
CA ALA A 346 -9.60 -21.69 -20.14
C ALA A 346 -9.38 -21.23 -18.68
N PRO A 347 -8.33 -20.43 -18.34
CA PRO A 347 -8.16 -19.86 -17.00
C PRO A 347 -9.29 -18.92 -16.59
N GLY A 348 -9.95 -18.30 -17.56
CA GLY A 348 -11.06 -17.35 -17.40
C GLY A 348 -12.45 -17.97 -17.49
N THR A 349 -12.58 -19.30 -17.33
CA THR A 349 -13.88 -20.00 -17.42
C THR A 349 -14.93 -19.33 -16.55
N ILE A 350 -16.03 -18.92 -17.19
CA ILE A 350 -17.16 -18.26 -16.54
C ILE A 350 -18.15 -19.34 -16.13
N MET A 351 -18.58 -19.30 -14.87
CA MET A 351 -19.49 -20.29 -14.31
C MET A 351 -20.85 -19.65 -14.04
N VAL A 352 -21.91 -20.20 -14.60
CA VAL A 352 -23.30 -19.79 -14.33
C VAL A 352 -23.96 -20.91 -13.55
N LEU A 353 -24.18 -20.68 -12.26
CA LEU A 353 -24.90 -21.59 -11.39
C LEU A 353 -26.38 -21.25 -11.45
N LEU A 354 -27.20 -22.23 -11.85
CA LEU A 354 -28.66 -22.16 -11.75
C LEU A 354 -29.10 -22.97 -10.53
N PRO A 355 -29.46 -22.29 -9.41
CA PRO A 355 -30.03 -22.97 -8.28
C PRO A 355 -31.47 -23.40 -8.61
N GLY A 356 -31.75 -24.69 -8.41
CA GLY A 356 -33.08 -25.27 -8.36
C GLY A 356 -33.39 -25.79 -6.95
N THR A 357 -34.63 -26.22 -6.74
CA THR A 357 -35.03 -26.99 -5.57
C THR A 357 -35.63 -28.31 -6.04
N PRO A 358 -35.71 -29.36 -5.20
CA PRO A 358 -36.43 -30.58 -5.54
C PRO A 358 -37.89 -30.32 -5.96
N THR A 359 -38.47 -29.21 -5.48
CA THR A 359 -39.82 -28.74 -5.80
C THR A 359 -39.91 -27.79 -7.00
N ARG A 360 -38.78 -27.27 -7.49
CA ARG A 360 -38.71 -26.35 -8.63
C ARG A 360 -37.45 -26.70 -9.44
N PRO A 361 -37.55 -27.56 -10.46
CA PRO A 361 -36.38 -27.95 -11.26
C PRO A 361 -35.70 -26.72 -11.86
N SER A 362 -34.39 -26.82 -12.08
CA SER A 362 -33.62 -25.78 -12.77
C SER A 362 -34.32 -25.39 -14.08
N PRO A 363 -34.35 -24.10 -14.46
CA PRO A 363 -34.90 -23.68 -15.75
C PRO A 363 -34.29 -24.47 -16.91
N ASP A 364 -35.05 -24.72 -17.98
CA ASP A 364 -34.51 -25.40 -19.17
C ASP A 364 -33.32 -24.61 -19.73
N THR A 365 -32.13 -25.13 -19.47
CA THR A 365 -30.85 -24.50 -19.84
C THR A 365 -30.47 -24.80 -21.28
N THR A 366 -31.16 -25.69 -21.97
CA THR A 366 -30.81 -26.15 -23.32
C THR A 366 -30.89 -24.98 -24.30
N THR A 367 -31.97 -24.20 -24.26
CA THR A 367 -32.17 -23.02 -25.11
C THR A 367 -31.14 -21.92 -24.83
N LEU A 368 -30.81 -21.70 -23.55
CA LEU A 368 -29.82 -20.72 -23.13
C LEU A 368 -28.41 -21.14 -23.58
N THR A 369 -28.06 -22.41 -23.41
CA THR A 369 -26.77 -22.98 -23.80
C THR A 369 -26.59 -22.95 -25.32
N VAL A 370 -27.63 -23.28 -26.10
CA VAL A 370 -27.59 -23.20 -27.56
C VAL A 370 -27.39 -21.76 -28.04
N ARG A 371 -28.12 -20.78 -27.47
CA ARG A 371 -27.95 -19.37 -27.82
C ARG A 371 -26.56 -18.83 -27.46
N LEU A 372 -26.07 -19.19 -26.27
CA LEU A 372 -24.77 -18.70 -25.79
C LEU A 372 -23.58 -19.40 -26.45
N ARG A 373 -23.75 -20.64 -26.94
CA ARG A 373 -22.78 -21.31 -27.81
C ARG A 373 -22.54 -20.56 -29.13
N GLN A 374 -23.54 -19.81 -29.61
CA GLN A 374 -23.43 -19.02 -30.84
C GLN A 374 -22.73 -17.67 -30.62
N ASP A 375 -22.40 -17.28 -29.38
CA ASP A 375 -21.63 -16.06 -29.14
C ASP A 375 -20.19 -16.27 -29.66
N PRO A 376 -19.69 -15.42 -30.57
CA PRO A 376 -18.35 -15.58 -31.16
C PRO A 376 -17.23 -15.52 -30.12
N ARG A 377 -17.48 -14.98 -28.92
CA ARG A 377 -16.50 -14.89 -27.83
C ARG A 377 -16.40 -16.17 -27.00
N VAL A 378 -17.31 -17.13 -27.18
CA VAL A 378 -17.32 -18.40 -26.45
C VAL A 378 -16.56 -19.45 -27.29
N ALA A 379 -15.56 -20.07 -26.67
CA ALA A 379 -14.79 -21.17 -27.26
C ALA A 379 -15.55 -22.48 -27.09
N SER A 380 -15.93 -22.80 -25.86
CA SER A 380 -16.64 -24.04 -25.54
C SER A 380 -17.58 -23.86 -24.35
N THR A 381 -18.51 -24.79 -24.20
CA THR A 381 -19.48 -24.79 -23.10
C THR A 381 -19.67 -26.18 -22.52
N MET A 382 -19.78 -26.26 -21.20
CA MET A 382 -20.03 -27.51 -20.48
C MET A 382 -21.20 -27.33 -19.52
N ALA A 383 -22.09 -28.30 -19.46
CA ALA A 383 -23.17 -28.33 -18.48
C ALA A 383 -22.93 -29.50 -17.51
N LEU A 384 -22.92 -29.22 -16.21
CA LEU A 384 -22.95 -30.26 -15.18
C LEU A 384 -24.23 -30.11 -14.38
N ASP A 385 -24.99 -31.19 -14.27
CA ASP A 385 -26.11 -31.29 -13.34
C ASP A 385 -25.71 -32.19 -12.18
N ASN A 386 -25.95 -31.72 -10.95
CA ASN A 386 -25.64 -32.52 -9.76
C ASN A 386 -26.76 -33.51 -9.37
N GLY A 387 -27.87 -33.53 -10.11
CA GLY A 387 -29.06 -34.36 -9.85
C GLY A 387 -29.79 -34.00 -8.55
N ARG A 388 -29.36 -32.94 -7.86
CA ARG A 388 -29.87 -32.47 -6.55
C ARG A 388 -30.47 -31.07 -6.66
N GLY A 389 -30.87 -30.68 -7.88
CA GLY A 389 -31.46 -29.38 -8.14
C GLY A 389 -30.44 -28.25 -8.27
N ALA A 390 -29.24 -28.48 -8.77
CA ALA A 390 -28.39 -27.39 -9.23
C ALA A 390 -27.68 -27.76 -10.53
N THR A 391 -27.76 -26.85 -11.50
CA THR A 391 -27.12 -27.00 -12.80
C THR A 391 -26.05 -25.94 -12.95
N LEU A 392 -24.82 -26.35 -13.25
CA LEU A 392 -23.68 -25.47 -13.49
C LEU A 392 -23.39 -25.45 -14.99
N LEU A 393 -23.48 -24.27 -15.60
CA LEU A 393 -23.04 -24.04 -16.96
C LEU A 393 -21.67 -23.36 -16.91
N ALA A 394 -20.65 -23.97 -17.51
CA ALA A 394 -19.33 -23.40 -17.66
C ALA A 394 -19.15 -22.92 -19.11
N PHE A 395 -18.70 -21.68 -19.28
CA PHE A 395 -18.40 -21.05 -20.55
C PHE A 395 -16.91 -20.73 -20.60
N VAL A 396 -16.20 -21.26 -21.57
CA VAL A 396 -14.79 -20.96 -21.79
C VAL A 396 -14.71 -19.82 -22.81
N PRO A 397 -14.19 -18.63 -22.46
CA PRO A 397 -13.97 -17.56 -23.43
C PRO A 397 -12.90 -17.94 -24.48
N ARG A 398 -12.92 -17.30 -25.66
CA ARG A 398 -11.81 -17.36 -26.63
C ARG A 398 -10.64 -16.46 -26.23
N SER A 399 -10.91 -15.43 -25.46
CA SER A 399 -9.94 -14.42 -25.01
C SER A 399 -9.42 -14.69 -23.60
N LYS A 400 -8.27 -14.12 -23.25
CA LYS A 400 -7.64 -14.25 -21.93
C LYS A 400 -8.51 -13.71 -20.80
N VAL A 401 -8.29 -14.19 -19.57
CA VAL A 401 -9.12 -13.89 -18.37
C VAL A 401 -9.21 -12.40 -18.03
N ASP A 402 -8.14 -11.64 -18.27
CA ASP A 402 -7.95 -10.22 -17.97
C ASP A 402 -8.34 -9.30 -19.15
N SER A 403 -8.67 -9.87 -20.31
CA SER A 403 -9.02 -9.10 -21.50
C SER A 403 -10.34 -8.29 -21.35
N PRO A 404 -10.48 -7.16 -22.06
CA PRO A 404 -11.75 -6.44 -22.17
C PRO A 404 -12.90 -7.31 -22.72
N ASP A 405 -12.60 -8.21 -23.66
CA ASP A 405 -13.60 -9.08 -24.29
C ASP A 405 -14.20 -10.09 -23.32
N THR A 406 -13.36 -10.72 -22.48
CA THR A 406 -13.82 -11.61 -21.43
C THR A 406 -14.67 -10.87 -20.40
N ARG A 407 -14.31 -9.63 -20.05
CA ARG A 407 -15.13 -8.78 -19.16
C ARG A 407 -16.50 -8.46 -19.79
N ALA A 408 -16.53 -8.16 -21.08
CA ALA A 408 -17.77 -7.92 -21.82
C ALA A 408 -18.64 -9.18 -21.90
N LEU A 409 -18.03 -10.36 -22.05
CA LEU A 409 -18.72 -11.65 -22.06
C LEU A 409 -19.35 -11.97 -20.69
N VAL A 410 -18.63 -11.77 -19.58
CA VAL A 410 -19.20 -11.93 -18.23
C VAL A 410 -20.42 -11.02 -18.05
N GLN A 411 -20.33 -9.75 -18.47
CA GLN A 411 -21.46 -8.83 -18.35
C GLN A 411 -22.63 -9.25 -19.24
N HIS A 412 -22.37 -9.73 -20.46
CA HIS A 412 -23.39 -10.26 -21.34
C HIS A 412 -24.10 -11.46 -20.70
N LEU A 413 -23.36 -12.41 -20.15
CA LEU A 413 -23.91 -13.57 -19.45
C LEU A 413 -24.77 -13.17 -18.25
N ARG A 414 -24.37 -12.14 -17.47
CA ARG A 414 -25.18 -11.62 -16.35
C ARG A 414 -26.50 -11.00 -16.78
N ASN A 415 -26.51 -10.33 -17.93
CA ASN A 415 -27.72 -9.70 -18.46
C ASN A 415 -28.67 -10.71 -19.12
N THR A 416 -28.13 -11.80 -19.66
CA THR A 416 -28.89 -12.84 -20.38
C THR A 416 -29.32 -14.00 -19.47
N ALA A 417 -28.61 -14.23 -18.36
CA ALA A 417 -28.90 -15.34 -17.45
C ALA A 417 -30.29 -15.19 -16.79
N PRO A 418 -30.98 -16.32 -16.51
CA PRO A 418 -32.28 -16.29 -15.83
C PRO A 418 -32.21 -15.61 -14.46
N THR A 419 -33.32 -15.02 -14.02
CA THR A 419 -33.44 -14.45 -12.68
C THR A 419 -33.12 -15.50 -11.60
N GLY A 420 -32.20 -15.18 -10.70
CA GLY A 420 -31.73 -16.10 -9.65
C GLY A 420 -30.50 -16.92 -10.01
N ALA A 421 -30.04 -16.88 -11.27
CA ALA A 421 -28.75 -17.46 -11.65
C ALA A 421 -27.58 -16.64 -11.08
N LEU A 422 -26.52 -17.32 -10.66
CA LEU A 422 -25.31 -16.70 -10.13
C LEU A 422 -24.17 -16.86 -11.14
N VAL A 423 -23.66 -15.75 -11.67
CA VAL A 423 -22.52 -15.74 -12.59
C VAL A 423 -21.23 -15.50 -11.80
N GLY A 424 -20.43 -16.55 -11.68
CA GLY A 424 -19.13 -16.59 -11.02
C GLY A 424 -18.03 -17.12 -11.94
N GLY A 425 -16.99 -17.70 -11.33
CA GLY A 425 -15.75 -18.10 -12.00
C GLY A 425 -14.68 -17.01 -11.95
N PRO A 426 -13.41 -17.32 -12.29
CA PRO A 426 -12.28 -16.40 -12.13
C PRO A 426 -12.47 -15.06 -12.83
N ALA A 427 -12.96 -15.05 -14.08
CA ALA A 427 -13.22 -13.82 -14.83
C ALA A 427 -14.30 -12.93 -14.16
N ALA A 428 -15.34 -13.54 -13.60
CA ALA A 428 -16.40 -12.80 -12.93
C ALA A 428 -15.93 -12.20 -11.59
N ILE A 429 -15.15 -12.96 -10.81
CA ILE A 429 -14.51 -12.48 -9.58
C ILE A 429 -13.61 -11.28 -9.90
N LEU A 430 -12.80 -11.38 -10.96
CA LEU A 430 -11.91 -10.31 -11.38
C LEU A 430 -12.66 -9.04 -11.80
N LEU A 431 -13.77 -9.20 -12.54
CA LEU A 431 -14.62 -8.09 -12.95
C LEU A 431 -15.31 -7.42 -11.75
N ASP A 432 -15.84 -8.19 -10.79
CA ASP A 432 -16.46 -7.65 -9.58
C ASP A 432 -15.46 -6.89 -8.73
N PHE A 433 -14.26 -7.44 -8.59
CA PHE A 433 -13.16 -6.81 -7.89
C PHE A 433 -12.72 -5.50 -8.55
N HIS A 434 -12.58 -5.50 -9.88
CA HIS A 434 -12.28 -4.29 -10.65
C HIS A 434 -13.36 -3.22 -10.50
N ARG A 435 -14.65 -3.60 -10.50
CA ARG A 435 -15.77 -2.67 -10.31
C ARG A 435 -15.83 -2.08 -8.91
N GLU A 436 -15.62 -2.90 -7.88
CA GLU A 436 -15.62 -2.41 -6.50
C GLU A 436 -14.49 -1.40 -6.29
N LEU A 437 -13.28 -1.70 -6.79
CA LEU A 437 -12.16 -0.78 -6.69
C LEU A 437 -12.42 0.52 -7.47
N THR A 438 -12.69 0.43 -8.77
CA THR A 438 -12.90 1.63 -9.61
C THR A 438 -14.12 2.45 -9.19
N GLY A 439 -15.22 1.81 -8.78
CA GLY A 439 -16.42 2.50 -8.32
C GLY A 439 -16.23 3.24 -7.01
N ARG A 440 -15.34 2.77 -6.13
CA ARG A 440 -15.04 3.40 -4.83
C ARG A 440 -13.90 4.41 -4.87
N LEU A 441 -13.02 4.36 -5.86
CA LEU A 441 -11.89 5.30 -5.99
C LEU A 441 -12.29 6.77 -5.80
N PRO A 442 -13.37 7.32 -6.42
CA PRO A 442 -13.75 8.72 -6.25
C PRO A 442 -14.19 9.04 -4.81
N LEU A 443 -14.97 8.14 -4.19
CA LEU A 443 -15.43 8.30 -2.82
C LEU A 443 -14.25 8.25 -1.84
N THR A 444 -13.38 7.26 -1.99
CA THR A 444 -12.16 7.13 -1.17
C THR A 444 -11.26 8.33 -1.33
N GLY A 445 -11.04 8.83 -2.56
CA GLY A 445 -10.30 10.07 -2.81
C GLY A 445 -10.92 11.29 -2.15
N LEU A 446 -12.24 11.46 -2.27
CA LEU A 446 -12.96 12.55 -1.62
C LEU A 446 -12.83 12.50 -0.09
N LEU A 447 -13.00 11.31 0.51
CA LEU A 447 -12.86 11.10 1.95
C LEU A 447 -11.44 11.35 2.43
N LEU A 448 -10.44 10.89 1.67
CA LEU A 448 -9.03 11.14 1.96
C LEU A 448 -8.71 12.64 1.92
N LEU A 449 -9.05 13.33 0.82
CA LEU A 449 -8.82 14.75 0.66
C LEU A 449 -9.53 15.57 1.75
N SER A 450 -10.79 15.22 2.04
CA SER A 450 -11.59 15.89 3.08
C SER A 450 -11.03 15.63 4.47
N GLY A 451 -10.64 14.39 4.77
CA GLY A 451 -10.03 14.00 6.04
C GLY A 451 -8.70 14.72 6.28
N SER A 452 -7.82 14.73 5.27
CA SER A 452 -6.56 15.49 5.29
C SER A 452 -6.81 16.99 5.45
N PHE A 453 -7.80 17.56 4.75
CA PHE A 453 -8.16 18.97 4.88
C PHE A 453 -8.57 19.32 6.30
N LEU A 454 -9.48 18.54 6.88
CA LEU A 454 -9.98 18.74 8.24
C LEU A 454 -8.87 18.57 9.28
N PHE A 455 -8.00 17.59 9.09
CA PHE A 455 -6.83 17.37 9.95
C PHE A 455 -5.88 18.57 9.92
N LEU A 456 -5.49 19.04 8.74
CA LEU A 456 -4.59 20.20 8.60
C LEU A 456 -5.27 21.50 9.06
N LEU A 457 -6.58 21.64 8.84
CA LEU A 457 -7.37 22.77 9.33
C LEU A 457 -7.33 22.82 10.86
N TYR A 458 -7.51 21.67 11.52
CA TYR A 458 -7.37 21.55 12.97
C TYR A 458 -5.93 21.86 13.43
N ALA A 459 -4.93 21.28 12.75
CA ALA A 459 -3.52 21.39 13.12
C ALA A 459 -2.98 22.82 13.01
N PHE A 460 -3.35 23.55 11.94
CA PHE A 460 -2.82 24.88 11.68
C PHE A 460 -3.76 26.02 12.05
N ARG A 461 -5.07 25.76 12.12
CA ARG A 461 -6.12 26.78 12.26
C ARG A 461 -6.04 27.84 11.16
N SER A 462 -5.91 27.40 9.91
CA SER A 462 -5.90 28.23 8.71
C SER A 462 -6.62 27.49 7.60
N LEU A 463 -7.32 28.20 6.71
CA LEU A 463 -8.03 27.60 5.56
C LEU A 463 -7.12 27.45 4.33
N LEU A 464 -6.17 28.37 4.15
CA LEU A 464 -5.31 28.39 2.98
C LEU A 464 -4.14 27.40 3.08
N LEU A 465 -3.69 27.07 4.30
CA LEU A 465 -2.62 26.09 4.48
C LEU A 465 -3.03 24.67 4.09
N PRO A 466 -4.20 24.16 4.54
CA PRO A 466 -4.69 22.86 4.10
C PRO A 466 -5.00 22.82 2.60
N LEU A 467 -5.58 23.89 2.05
CA LEU A 467 -5.94 23.93 0.63
C LEU A 467 -4.71 23.80 -0.27
N LYS A 468 -3.67 24.60 -0.02
CA LYS A 468 -2.45 24.54 -0.85
C LYS A 468 -1.69 23.20 -0.67
N ALA A 469 -1.72 22.64 0.55
CA ALA A 469 -1.13 21.35 0.86
C ALA A 469 -1.72 20.26 -0.01
N ILE A 470 -3.05 20.21 -0.04
CA ILE A 470 -3.79 19.26 -0.86
C ILE A 470 -3.53 19.47 -2.34
N LEU A 471 -3.55 20.73 -2.82
CA LEU A 471 -3.27 21.01 -4.23
C LEU A 471 -1.85 20.56 -4.63
N ALA A 472 -0.86 20.79 -3.77
CA ALA A 472 0.50 20.32 -4.01
C ALA A 472 0.57 18.78 -4.05
N ASN A 473 -0.10 18.11 -3.10
CA ASN A 473 -0.13 16.65 -3.06
C ASN A 473 -0.84 16.02 -4.26
N VAL A 474 -1.97 16.60 -4.68
CA VAL A 474 -2.67 16.16 -5.89
C VAL A 474 -1.76 16.33 -7.11
N LEU A 475 -1.04 17.45 -7.20
CA LEU A 475 -0.13 17.70 -8.32
C LEU A 475 1.08 16.76 -8.32
N VAL A 476 1.68 16.46 -7.16
CA VAL A 476 2.74 15.44 -7.03
C VAL A 476 2.22 14.06 -7.40
N THR A 477 1.03 13.71 -6.92
CA THR A 477 0.39 12.42 -7.22
C THR A 477 0.17 12.28 -8.72
N ALA A 478 -0.41 13.30 -9.37
CA ALA A 478 -0.61 13.32 -10.81
C ALA A 478 0.70 13.24 -11.60
N ALA A 479 1.73 13.99 -11.19
CA ALA A 479 3.06 13.95 -11.81
C ALA A 479 3.71 12.56 -11.70
N THR A 480 3.57 11.93 -10.54
CA THR A 480 4.14 10.61 -10.26
C THR A 480 3.46 9.53 -11.11
N PHE A 481 2.12 9.54 -11.21
CA PHE A 481 1.41 8.62 -12.07
C PHE A 481 1.70 8.87 -13.56
N GLY A 482 1.84 10.12 -14.00
CA GLY A 482 2.28 10.42 -15.36
C GLY A 482 3.67 9.86 -15.67
N LEU A 483 4.62 9.98 -14.74
CA LEU A 483 5.94 9.34 -14.86
C LEU A 483 5.85 7.80 -14.84
N LEU A 484 4.94 7.23 -14.05
CA LEU A 484 4.72 5.78 -14.03
C LEU A 484 4.26 5.29 -15.41
N VAL A 485 3.30 5.98 -16.03
CA VAL A 485 2.81 5.66 -17.38
C VAL A 485 3.95 5.69 -18.42
N LEU A 486 4.86 6.66 -18.33
CA LEU A 486 6.03 6.72 -19.21
C LEU A 486 6.96 5.51 -19.04
N VAL A 487 7.19 5.09 -17.79
CA VAL A 487 8.08 3.97 -17.48
C VAL A 487 7.45 2.63 -17.87
N THR A 488 6.13 2.48 -17.73
CA THR A 488 5.42 1.30 -18.20
C THR A 488 5.31 1.24 -19.72
N GLY A 489 5.59 2.35 -20.41
CA GLY A 489 5.55 2.49 -21.86
C GLY A 489 4.15 2.85 -22.38
N PRO A 490 4.06 3.50 -23.55
CA PRO A 490 2.79 3.78 -24.20
C PRO A 490 2.11 2.48 -24.63
N SER A 491 0.79 2.41 -24.45
CA SER A 491 -0.04 1.30 -24.90
C SER A 491 -0.26 1.38 -26.41
N THR A 492 0.76 1.04 -27.20
CA THR A 492 0.69 1.13 -28.66
C THR A 492 -0.33 0.17 -29.27
N ASP A 493 -0.70 -0.92 -28.57
CA ASP A 493 -1.75 -1.85 -28.99
C ASP A 493 -2.89 -1.96 -27.97
N ALA A 494 -4.14 -1.99 -28.45
CA ALA A 494 -5.32 -2.25 -27.62
C ALA A 494 -5.35 -3.67 -27.02
N HIS A 495 -4.49 -4.57 -27.51
CA HIS A 495 -4.41 -5.99 -27.12
C HIS A 495 -3.06 -6.35 -26.44
N SER A 496 -2.13 -5.40 -26.28
CA SER A 496 -0.89 -5.65 -25.54
C SER A 496 -1.09 -5.36 -24.06
N ASP A 497 -0.66 -6.27 -23.19
CA ASP A 497 -0.63 -6.08 -21.73
C ASP A 497 0.36 -4.95 -21.31
N ALA A 498 1.25 -4.53 -22.22
CA ALA A 498 2.21 -3.46 -22.03
C ALA A 498 1.54 -2.09 -21.76
N GLY A 499 1.99 -1.40 -20.71
CA GLY A 499 1.50 -0.07 -20.34
C GLY A 499 0.32 -0.03 -19.35
N THR A 500 -0.14 -1.18 -18.85
CA THR A 500 -1.24 -1.22 -17.87
C THR A 500 -0.73 -1.00 -16.44
N VAL A 501 -1.33 -0.05 -15.73
CA VAL A 501 -1.09 0.16 -14.29
C VAL A 501 -2.05 -0.72 -13.51
N ASN A 502 -1.51 -1.48 -12.55
CA ASN A 502 -2.30 -2.34 -11.71
C ASN A 502 -3.25 -1.50 -10.85
N ILE A 503 -4.52 -1.89 -10.80
CA ILE A 503 -5.61 -1.19 -10.09
C ILE A 503 -5.36 -0.99 -8.58
N PHE A 504 -4.50 -1.79 -7.96
CA PHE A 504 -4.10 -1.61 -6.56
C PHE A 504 -3.21 -0.40 -6.32
N VAL A 505 -2.37 -0.06 -7.30
CA VAL A 505 -1.30 0.93 -7.16
C VAL A 505 -1.88 2.32 -6.83
N PRO A 506 -2.89 2.85 -7.55
CA PRO A 506 -3.51 4.13 -7.21
C PRO A 506 -4.06 4.18 -5.79
N LEU A 507 -4.73 3.11 -5.37
CA LEU A 507 -5.40 3.06 -4.08
C LEU A 507 -4.39 3.12 -2.92
N ILE A 508 -3.38 2.26 -2.97
CA ILE A 508 -2.33 2.17 -1.94
C ILE A 508 -1.47 3.42 -1.96
N ALA A 509 -1.01 3.84 -3.15
CA ALA A 509 -0.16 5.00 -3.28
C ALA A 509 -0.88 6.26 -2.79
N MET A 510 -2.14 6.51 -3.15
CA MET A 510 -2.82 7.74 -2.73
C MET A 510 -2.89 7.85 -1.20
N VAL A 511 -3.18 6.76 -0.49
CA VAL A 511 -3.16 6.75 0.97
C VAL A 511 -1.78 6.97 1.55
N VAL A 512 -0.78 6.25 1.05
CA VAL A 512 0.60 6.35 1.58
C VAL A 512 1.17 7.74 1.29
N LEU A 513 0.98 8.26 0.08
CA LEU A 513 1.46 9.59 -0.33
C LEU A 513 0.83 10.71 0.48
N PHE A 514 -0.48 10.66 0.72
CA PHE A 514 -1.15 11.69 1.52
C PHE A 514 -0.80 11.57 3.00
N GLY A 515 -0.71 10.36 3.53
CA GLY A 515 -0.24 10.12 4.90
C GLY A 515 1.16 10.68 5.11
N LEU A 516 2.12 10.28 4.27
CA LEU A 516 3.51 10.71 4.36
C LEU A 516 3.69 12.21 4.09
N SER A 517 2.99 12.78 3.11
CA SER A 517 3.16 14.19 2.77
C SER A 517 2.68 15.12 3.91
N MET A 518 1.56 14.78 4.56
CA MET A 518 1.02 15.59 5.66
C MET A 518 2.03 15.78 6.79
N ASP A 519 2.82 14.76 7.11
CA ASP A 519 3.78 14.78 8.21
C ASP A 519 4.75 15.94 8.06
N TYR A 520 5.33 16.06 6.88
CA TYR A 520 6.39 17.01 6.66
C TYR A 520 5.93 18.42 6.37
N GLU A 521 4.75 18.59 5.77
CA GLU A 521 4.17 19.93 5.69
C GLU A 521 3.88 20.44 7.11
N VAL A 522 3.40 19.58 8.01
CA VAL A 522 3.24 19.89 9.43
C VAL A 522 4.59 20.25 10.08
N PHE A 523 5.65 19.47 9.88
CA PHE A 523 6.98 19.78 10.44
C PHE A 523 7.53 21.12 9.94
N LEU A 524 7.57 21.32 8.63
CA LEU A 524 8.15 22.52 8.02
C LEU A 524 7.33 23.77 8.39
N VAL A 525 6.01 23.72 8.22
CA VAL A 525 5.13 24.88 8.45
C VAL A 525 5.07 25.23 9.93
N ARG A 526 5.05 24.24 10.85
CA ARG A 526 5.14 24.53 12.29
C ARG A 526 6.45 25.22 12.66
N ARG A 527 7.58 24.76 12.12
CA ARG A 527 8.87 25.41 12.37
C ARG A 527 8.92 26.84 11.83
N ILE A 528 8.42 27.06 10.62
CA ILE A 528 8.29 28.41 10.04
C ILE A 528 7.39 29.28 10.91
N ARG A 529 6.29 28.74 11.45
CA ARG A 529 5.38 29.45 12.35
C ARG A 529 6.05 29.88 13.64
N GLU A 530 6.87 29.03 14.26
CA GLU A 530 7.62 29.36 15.48
C GLU A 530 8.52 30.59 15.27
N TYR A 531 9.25 30.63 14.15
CA TYR A 531 10.04 31.81 13.78
C TYR A 531 9.19 33.01 13.42
N TYR A 532 8.02 32.80 12.81
CA TYR A 532 7.12 33.91 12.46
C TYR A 532 6.51 34.56 13.69
N LEU A 533 6.11 33.77 14.69
CA LEU A 533 5.56 34.27 15.96
C LEU A 533 6.57 35.11 16.74
N THR A 534 7.87 34.83 16.58
CA THR A 534 8.95 35.58 17.26
C THR A 534 9.45 36.78 16.46
N THR A 535 9.56 36.66 15.12
CA THR A 535 10.18 37.71 14.29
C THR A 535 9.20 38.59 13.51
N GLY A 536 7.96 38.13 13.29
CA GLY A 536 6.97 38.78 12.43
C GLY A 536 7.35 38.91 10.94
N ASN A 537 8.53 38.42 10.53
CA ASN A 537 9.05 38.60 9.17
C ASN A 537 9.04 37.30 8.37
N HIS A 538 8.09 37.17 7.44
CA HIS A 538 7.93 35.99 6.59
C HIS A 538 9.22 35.51 5.91
N ALA A 539 10.05 36.41 5.38
CA ALA A 539 11.24 36.04 4.64
C ALA A 539 12.28 35.36 5.53
N ARG A 540 12.55 35.97 6.69
CA ARG A 540 13.48 35.42 7.66
C ARG A 540 12.96 34.13 8.30
N SER A 541 11.67 34.07 8.59
CA SER A 541 11.07 32.87 9.22
C SER A 541 11.12 31.65 8.30
N VAL A 542 10.84 31.82 7.01
CA VAL A 542 10.92 30.72 6.02
C VAL A 542 12.36 30.26 5.85
N ALA A 543 13.32 31.18 5.71
CA ALA A 543 14.73 30.82 5.55
C ALA A 543 15.31 30.12 6.79
N ALA A 544 14.98 30.59 7.99
CA ALA A 544 15.40 29.97 9.25
C ALA A 544 14.74 28.59 9.44
N GLY A 545 13.43 28.49 9.20
CA GLY A 545 12.70 27.23 9.26
C GLY A 545 13.30 26.18 8.32
N LEU A 546 13.63 26.57 7.08
CA LEU A 546 14.25 25.67 6.11
C LEU A 546 15.68 25.28 6.51
N GLN A 547 16.48 26.21 7.03
CA GLN A 547 17.86 25.94 7.45
C GLN A 547 17.95 24.88 8.55
N ASP A 548 17.02 24.91 9.50
CA ASP A 548 16.98 23.97 10.62
C ASP A 548 16.40 22.61 10.23
N THR A 549 15.44 22.58 9.32
CA THR A 549 14.68 21.36 8.99
C THR A 549 15.19 20.64 7.74
N ALA A 550 15.91 21.32 6.84
CA ALA A 550 16.32 20.73 5.57
C ALA A 550 17.18 19.48 5.73
N ARG A 551 18.13 19.45 6.67
CA ARG A 551 19.04 18.30 6.82
C ARG A 551 18.32 17.05 7.38
N PRO A 552 17.59 17.11 8.51
CA PRO A 552 16.82 15.97 8.99
C PRO A 552 15.79 15.49 7.97
N ILE A 553 15.07 16.41 7.31
CA ILE A 553 14.05 16.07 6.31
C ILE A 553 14.67 15.40 5.08
N THR A 554 15.78 15.92 4.56
CA THR A 554 16.44 15.30 3.40
C THR A 554 16.97 13.92 3.74
N LEU A 555 17.48 13.72 4.96
CA LEU A 555 17.97 12.42 5.39
C LEU A 555 16.83 11.40 5.49
N ALA A 556 15.71 11.77 6.12
CA ALA A 556 14.51 10.95 6.21
C ALA A 556 13.99 10.59 4.81
N ALA A 557 13.86 11.59 3.94
CA ALA A 557 13.41 11.41 2.56
C ALA A 557 14.33 10.47 1.77
N THR A 558 15.66 10.62 1.86
CA THR A 558 16.60 9.71 1.16
C THR A 558 16.45 8.27 1.62
N VAL A 559 16.28 8.04 2.93
CA VAL A 559 16.05 6.70 3.48
C VAL A 559 14.72 6.11 2.98
N MET A 560 13.64 6.90 3.00
CA MET A 560 12.34 6.47 2.49
C MET A 560 12.37 6.19 0.99
N VAL A 561 12.97 7.07 0.18
CA VAL A 561 13.12 6.87 -1.27
C VAL A 561 13.89 5.58 -1.52
N ALA A 562 15.00 5.34 -0.82
CA ALA A 562 15.76 4.10 -0.93
C ALA A 562 14.92 2.86 -0.54
N SER A 563 14.14 2.95 0.53
CA SER A 563 13.30 1.85 1.02
C SER A 563 12.16 1.51 0.05
N PHE A 564 11.50 2.50 -0.56
CA PHE A 564 10.46 2.23 -1.56
C PHE A 564 11.05 1.86 -2.92
N ALA A 565 12.20 2.42 -3.28
CA ALA A 565 12.91 2.07 -4.51
C ALA A 565 13.48 0.64 -4.46
N SER A 566 13.67 0.04 -3.28
CA SER A 566 14.07 -1.38 -3.21
C SER A 566 12.98 -2.32 -3.75
N LEU A 567 11.71 -1.92 -3.73
CA LEU A 567 10.63 -2.69 -4.36
C LEU A 567 10.74 -2.73 -5.89
N LEU A 568 11.59 -1.89 -6.51
CA LEU A 568 11.88 -1.97 -7.95
C LEU A 568 12.62 -3.26 -8.34
N THR A 569 13.25 -3.94 -7.38
CA THR A 569 13.89 -5.24 -7.60
C THR A 569 12.93 -6.41 -7.42
N ALA A 570 11.69 -6.16 -6.99
CA ALA A 570 10.67 -7.20 -6.92
C ALA A 570 10.38 -7.74 -8.32
N ASN A 571 10.06 -9.02 -8.40
CA ASN A 571 9.68 -9.65 -9.66
C ASN A 571 8.29 -9.17 -10.09
N GLN A 572 7.37 -9.07 -9.13
CA GLN A 572 6.01 -8.63 -9.39
C GLN A 572 5.92 -7.17 -9.87
N ALA A 573 5.19 -6.97 -10.96
CA ALA A 573 4.88 -5.65 -11.50
C ALA A 573 4.18 -4.75 -10.49
N GLU A 574 3.26 -5.27 -9.67
CA GLU A 574 2.51 -4.47 -8.69
C GLU A 574 3.42 -3.84 -7.62
N LEU A 575 4.35 -4.62 -7.05
CA LEU A 575 5.31 -4.15 -6.06
C LEU A 575 6.27 -3.12 -6.69
N ARG A 576 6.75 -3.37 -7.92
CA ARG A 576 7.57 -2.43 -8.68
C ARG A 576 6.85 -1.10 -8.94
N GLN A 577 5.61 -1.15 -9.43
CA GLN A 577 4.81 0.03 -9.72
C GLN A 577 4.50 0.83 -8.44
N THR A 578 4.17 0.16 -7.34
CA THR A 578 3.94 0.77 -6.03
C THR A 578 5.21 1.43 -5.48
N GLY A 579 6.34 0.71 -5.51
CA GLY A 579 7.64 1.21 -5.10
C GLY A 579 8.09 2.42 -5.90
N PHE A 580 7.99 2.35 -7.23
CA PHE A 580 8.27 3.47 -8.14
C PHE A 580 7.44 4.69 -7.77
N THR A 581 6.11 4.51 -7.66
CA THR A 581 5.17 5.59 -7.41
C THR A 581 5.49 6.27 -6.08
N ILE A 582 5.65 5.50 -5.00
CA ILE A 582 5.89 6.09 -3.68
C ILE A 582 7.29 6.73 -3.61
N ALA A 583 8.32 6.07 -4.13
CA ALA A 583 9.69 6.61 -4.11
C ALA A 583 9.79 7.93 -4.91
N VAL A 584 9.23 7.99 -6.12
CA VAL A 584 9.27 9.20 -6.96
C VAL A 584 8.47 10.33 -6.32
N ALA A 585 7.27 10.05 -5.80
CA ALA A 585 6.47 11.07 -5.14
C ALA A 585 7.15 11.64 -3.88
N VAL A 586 7.75 10.79 -3.04
CA VAL A 586 8.52 11.25 -1.87
C VAL A 586 9.73 12.08 -2.31
N ALA A 587 10.43 11.68 -3.37
CA ALA A 587 11.56 12.44 -3.90
C ALA A 587 11.12 13.82 -4.42
N ILE A 588 10.04 13.89 -5.19
CA ILE A 588 9.45 15.14 -5.69
C ILE A 588 9.00 16.02 -4.53
N ASP A 589 8.32 15.46 -3.54
CA ASP A 589 7.78 16.23 -2.43
C ASP A 589 8.90 16.81 -1.54
N ALA A 590 9.88 15.97 -1.19
CA ALA A 590 11.01 16.37 -0.35
C ALA A 590 11.91 17.42 -1.03
N THR A 591 12.00 17.42 -2.37
CA THR A 591 12.86 18.34 -3.14
C THR A 591 12.09 19.51 -3.71
N LEU A 592 11.22 19.26 -4.70
CA LEU A 592 10.54 20.30 -5.45
C LEU A 592 9.45 20.96 -4.61
N VAL A 593 8.59 20.19 -3.95
CA VAL A 593 7.47 20.80 -3.20
C VAL A 593 7.99 21.55 -1.98
N ARG A 594 8.74 20.89 -1.10
CA ARG A 594 9.14 21.49 0.18
C ARG A 594 10.23 22.53 0.08
N LEU A 595 11.21 22.36 -0.80
CA LEU A 595 12.31 23.33 -0.92
C LEU A 595 11.96 24.49 -1.85
N VAL A 596 10.99 24.31 -2.76
CA VAL A 596 10.66 25.30 -3.79
C VAL A 596 9.22 25.80 -3.69
N LEU A 597 8.21 24.96 -3.94
CA LEU A 597 6.82 25.41 -4.06
C LEU A 597 6.28 25.96 -2.74
N VAL A 598 6.46 25.24 -1.63
CA VAL A 598 5.95 25.64 -0.31
C VAL A 598 6.53 26.99 0.14
N PRO A 599 7.87 27.21 0.13
CA PRO A 599 8.47 28.51 0.43
C PRO A 599 8.02 29.64 -0.52
N ALA A 600 7.91 29.35 -1.81
CA ALA A 600 7.48 30.34 -2.81
C ALA A 600 6.03 30.79 -2.54
N LEU A 601 5.13 29.84 -2.30
CA LEU A 601 3.73 30.09 -2.05
C LEU A 601 3.52 30.79 -0.68
N MET A 602 4.29 30.38 0.34
CA MET A 602 4.36 31.08 1.63
C MET A 602 4.74 32.56 1.45
N ARG A 603 5.71 32.86 0.60
CA ARG A 603 6.15 34.23 0.33
C ARG A 603 5.07 35.05 -0.39
N ILE A 604 4.39 34.47 -1.38
CA ILE A 604 3.38 35.17 -2.17
C ILE A 604 2.13 35.47 -1.33
N LEU A 605 1.64 34.49 -0.57
CA LEU A 605 0.44 34.64 0.24
C LEU A 605 0.66 35.49 1.50
N GLY A 606 1.89 35.61 1.99
CA GLY A 606 2.24 36.49 3.10
C GLY A 606 1.37 36.26 4.34
N ARG A 607 0.61 37.29 4.76
CA ARG A 607 -0.26 37.24 5.96
C ARG A 607 -1.47 36.33 5.80
N TRP A 608 -1.92 36.08 4.58
CA TRP A 608 -3.09 35.24 4.30
C TRP A 608 -2.87 33.78 4.71
N ASN A 609 -1.62 33.32 4.75
CA ASN A 609 -1.26 31.99 5.23
C ASN A 609 -1.82 31.66 6.63
N TRP A 610 -2.05 32.67 7.46
CA TRP A 610 -2.51 32.48 8.85
C TRP A 610 -3.97 32.88 9.06
N TRP A 611 -4.74 33.05 7.98
CA TRP A 611 -6.12 33.50 8.04
C TRP A 611 -7.10 32.38 8.39
N LEU A 612 -7.97 32.66 9.36
CA LEU A 612 -9.15 31.84 9.68
C LEU A 612 -10.34 32.79 9.86
N PRO A 613 -11.46 32.60 9.13
CA PRO A 613 -12.66 33.37 9.36
C PRO A 613 -13.18 33.07 10.76
N ARG A 614 -13.29 34.09 11.62
CA ARG A 614 -13.88 33.92 12.95
C ARG A 614 -15.37 33.66 12.76
N LEU A 615 -15.85 32.48 13.17
CA LEU A 615 -17.28 32.26 13.39
C LEU A 615 -17.79 33.37 14.34
N PRO A 616 -18.92 34.03 14.04
CA PRO A 616 -19.46 35.06 14.91
C PRO A 616 -19.67 34.45 16.30
N LYS A 617 -18.96 34.96 17.31
CA LYS A 617 -19.28 34.63 18.69
C LYS A 617 -20.73 35.03 18.91
N THR A 618 -21.63 34.07 19.08
CA THR A 618 -22.93 34.30 19.67
C THR A 618 -22.68 34.99 21.00
N ARG A 619 -23.02 36.28 21.03
CA ARG A 619 -22.89 37.16 22.18
C ARG A 619 -23.88 36.62 23.21
N ARG A 620 -23.43 35.71 24.09
CA ARG A 620 -24.17 35.40 25.31
C ARG A 620 -24.19 36.70 26.10
N SER A 621 -25.33 37.37 26.01
CA SER A 621 -25.71 38.52 26.81
C SER A 621 -25.48 38.17 28.27
N SER A 622 -24.45 38.77 28.87
CA SER A 622 -24.41 38.98 30.31
C SER A 622 -25.54 39.95 30.62
N ALA A 623 -26.72 39.41 30.96
CA ALA A 623 -27.76 40.20 31.57
C ALA A 623 -27.21 40.74 32.90
N SER A 624 -27.15 42.06 32.97
CA SER A 624 -26.88 42.82 34.18
C SER A 624 -27.94 42.50 35.24
N ALA A 625 -27.49 42.18 36.45
CA ALA A 625 -28.25 42.48 37.65
C ALA A 625 -27.43 43.49 38.45
N SER A 626 -27.84 44.75 38.36
CA SER A 626 -27.35 45.89 39.13
C SER A 626 -28.30 46.18 40.28
N SER A 627 -27.77 46.26 41.51
CA SER A 627 -28.26 47.08 42.65
C SER A 627 -27.37 46.74 43.86
N THR A 628 -26.78 47.60 44.69
CA THR A 628 -26.74 49.08 44.89
C THR A 628 -25.64 49.32 45.97
N PRO A 629 -25.18 50.56 46.21
CA PRO A 629 -24.03 50.87 47.08
C PRO A 629 -24.42 51.20 48.53
N HIS A 630 -23.56 50.86 49.49
CA HIS A 630 -23.53 51.51 50.81
C HIS A 630 -22.08 51.65 51.33
N THR A 631 -21.72 52.89 51.61
CA THR A 631 -20.52 53.33 52.35
C THR A 631 -20.81 53.38 53.85
N SER A 632 -19.88 52.89 54.69
CA SER A 632 -19.46 53.58 55.94
C SER A 632 -18.31 52.84 56.65
N THR A 633 -17.15 53.51 56.73
CA THR A 633 -16.24 53.68 57.89
C THR A 633 -15.91 52.52 58.85
N GLY A 634 -14.62 52.32 59.11
CA GLY A 634 -14.13 51.61 60.30
C GLY A 634 -12.64 51.27 60.24
N ASP A 635 -11.84 52.18 60.78
CA ASP A 635 -10.40 52.12 61.06
C ASP A 635 -9.79 50.78 61.48
N ALA A 636 -8.53 50.58 61.08
CA ALA A 636 -7.35 50.47 61.95
C ALA A 636 -6.37 49.37 61.52
N ALA A 637 -5.22 49.82 61.05
CA ALA A 637 -4.01 49.04 60.87
C ALA A 637 -3.36 48.71 62.22
N TRP A 638 -2.90 47.47 62.43
CA TRP A 638 -1.75 47.22 63.30
C TRP A 638 -1.06 45.87 63.05
N THR A 639 0.26 45.96 62.85
CA THR A 639 1.31 44.94 63.06
C THR A 639 2.44 45.68 63.81
N PRO A 640 3.46 45.06 64.44
CA PRO A 640 3.68 43.69 64.93
C PRO A 640 4.31 43.66 66.37
N ALA A 641 4.67 42.47 66.89
CA ALA A 641 5.98 42.13 67.53
C ALA A 641 5.95 41.20 68.79
N SER A 642 6.81 40.17 68.71
CA SER A 642 7.66 39.50 69.72
C SER A 642 7.20 39.20 71.17
N SER A 643 7.31 37.93 71.60
CA SER A 643 8.34 37.43 72.57
C SER A 643 8.03 35.99 73.04
N ALA A 644 9.07 35.15 73.14
CA ALA A 644 9.10 33.77 73.65
C ALA A 644 9.08 33.69 75.21
N PRO A 645 9.42 32.58 75.93
CA PRO A 645 9.19 31.13 75.78
C PRO A 645 8.64 30.46 77.08
N GLY A 646 8.30 29.15 77.03
CA GLY A 646 8.12 28.28 78.22
C GLY A 646 7.23 27.06 77.92
N SER A 647 7.77 25.84 77.71
CA SER A 647 8.02 24.79 78.72
C SER A 647 6.77 24.34 79.50
N THR A 648 6.21 23.16 79.17
CA THR A 648 6.15 21.94 80.02
C THR A 648 5.30 20.83 79.37
N ALA A 649 5.74 19.58 79.57
CA ALA A 649 5.02 18.30 79.75
C ALA A 649 3.70 18.08 78.96
N THR A 650 3.50 17.00 78.20
CA THR A 650 3.75 15.56 78.39
C THR A 650 3.67 14.85 77.05
#